data_AF-A0A8B8D392-F1
#
_entry.id   AF-A0A8B8D392-F1
#
_cell.length_a   1.000
_cell.length_b   1.000
_cell.length_c   1.000
_cell.angle_alpha   90.00
_cell.angle_beta   90.00
_cell.angle_gamma   90.00
#
_symmetry.space_group_name_H-M   'P 1'
#
loop_
_entity.id
_entity.type
_entity.pdbx_description
1 polymer ?
#
loop_
_entity_poly.entity_id
_entity_poly.type
_entity_poly.pdbx_seq_one_letter_code
_entity_poly.pdbx_strand_id
1 'polypeptide(L)'
;MILFFLLVFLLPCSGKEMPDNMGKEFIFGFMEASKADNGAPSDIPLKLFITTPSQASVSVSISAPLAGNLYSGDTITVTKGVIKQVTLEKSLRLRGTERSNKAVQIVSSEEIVVFGINEASYSADGFLGIPVDVLGMQYFVPSFFSNEMRFYKSAVVITGTKNRTELSIKIKSTHGGSVNFDGKKYGNGNWLNTTIDRFETIQLLCRGDLTGTFVQASQRVSVFGGSTVTNIGHGRSRDHIEEQIPPLNVWGKRFSIISVPGTNPNLIRVLASEDNTVVSVNNQVKQTIQRGEFYETHVNDFSVLTTNKPVLTVQYIPSVTTGHNAGDPAMTLVPPIEQSNVLYTFLTPKSSQNKNFENTFMFMLQGSDYKGLTLDRNRLHDNDFCSVVQRNNVTSGYIRIPSGSHTIEYSSGLVPFVGILYGGADHESYAFPVGQRFTPINQDCTPSQMTVGDGLDNDCDGRADEEVCYDFVDNDGDGKYDEDCITELSTTRQTTESTTTPKPTTPKPTTTTKPTTTTPKPTTTTSRPATTLYKLTTTIQKPTTTSKPASSSTATQKPTTTTPKTTKTVTKPSTTSIPNPKTTTTTTKLTTLGSQSTTIKDLNQKTTPTDKIDFDQIRPQWLTLAEFGVIGGVAVVLLGALGMCCKRCWGLIKNRDDDDDEEDEELRRRKRNKARLALGAPSIRPMYQ
;
A
#
# COMPACT_ATOMS: atom_id res chain seq x y z
N MET A 1 4.73 -51.13 -38.08
CA MET A 1 5.12 -49.79 -37.54
C MET A 1 4.12 -49.45 -36.45
N ILE A 2 4.60 -49.12 -35.24
CA ILE A 2 3.77 -48.61 -34.15
C ILE A 2 4.33 -47.22 -33.84
N LEU A 3 3.48 -46.19 -33.95
CA LEU A 3 3.90 -44.80 -33.77
C LEU A 3 3.71 -44.40 -32.30
N PHE A 4 4.82 -44.30 -31.56
CA PHE A 4 4.79 -43.82 -30.18
C PHE A 4 4.56 -42.30 -30.17
N PHE A 5 3.37 -41.87 -29.75
CA PHE A 5 3.11 -40.46 -29.45
C PHE A 5 3.79 -40.12 -28.12
N LEU A 6 4.90 -39.37 -28.19
CA LEU A 6 5.57 -38.86 -27.00
C LEU A 6 4.80 -37.65 -26.47
N LEU A 7 3.83 -37.89 -25.59
CA LEU A 7 3.07 -36.81 -24.95
C LEU A 7 3.95 -36.12 -23.90
N VAL A 8 4.75 -35.13 -24.35
CA VAL A 8 5.50 -34.25 -23.45
C VAL A 8 4.49 -33.43 -22.65
N PHE A 9 4.25 -33.83 -21.40
CA PHE A 9 3.64 -32.97 -20.42
C PHE A 9 4.59 -31.79 -20.15
N LEU A 10 4.35 -30.69 -20.86
CA LEU A 10 4.71 -29.37 -20.39
C LEU A 10 3.88 -29.10 -19.13
N LEU A 11 4.35 -29.62 -17.99
CA LEU A 11 4.02 -29.05 -16.70
C LEU A 11 4.39 -27.57 -16.79
N PRO A 12 3.44 -26.63 -16.63
CA PRO A 12 3.82 -25.23 -16.53
C PRO A 12 4.75 -25.12 -15.33
N CYS A 13 5.95 -24.60 -15.55
CA CYS A 13 6.81 -24.19 -14.46
C CYS A 13 6.14 -22.99 -13.81
N SER A 14 5.25 -23.25 -12.85
CA SER A 14 4.63 -22.21 -12.03
C SER A 14 5.78 -21.58 -11.25
N GLY A 15 6.23 -20.42 -11.71
CA GLY A 15 7.13 -19.58 -10.94
C GLY A 15 6.53 -19.37 -9.55
N LYS A 16 7.40 -19.31 -8.55
CA LYS A 16 7.02 -18.83 -7.23
C LYS A 16 6.53 -17.39 -7.39
N GLU A 17 5.25 -17.17 -7.15
CA GLU A 17 4.65 -15.83 -7.27
C GLU A 17 5.34 -14.89 -6.27
N MET A 18 5.82 -13.74 -6.74
CA MET A 18 6.53 -12.78 -5.90
C MET A 18 5.55 -12.18 -4.88
N PRO A 19 5.95 -11.96 -3.62
CA PRO A 19 5.10 -11.29 -2.65
C PRO A 19 5.06 -9.78 -2.94
N ASP A 20 4.16 -9.35 -3.81
CA ASP A 20 3.88 -7.92 -4.07
C ASP A 20 2.37 -7.62 -4.23
N ASN A 21 2.01 -6.47 -4.81
CA ASN A 21 0.63 -6.04 -5.01
C ASN A 21 -0.04 -6.59 -6.29
N MET A 22 0.64 -7.43 -7.04
CA MET A 22 0.16 -8.14 -8.23
C MET A 22 -0.24 -9.56 -7.81
N GLY A 23 -1.37 -10.07 -8.28
CA GLY A 23 -1.83 -11.39 -7.86
C GLY A 23 -2.98 -11.93 -8.70
N LYS A 24 -3.38 -13.17 -8.41
CA LYS A 24 -4.39 -13.90 -9.19
C LYS A 24 -5.75 -14.03 -8.50
N GLU A 25 -5.82 -13.90 -7.16
CA GLU A 25 -7.07 -13.86 -6.38
C GLU A 25 -7.09 -12.68 -5.39
N PHE A 26 -8.19 -11.91 -5.37
CA PHE A 26 -8.46 -10.86 -4.39
C PHE A 26 -9.81 -11.12 -3.70
N ILE A 27 -9.88 -10.96 -2.38
CA ILE A 27 -11.12 -11.10 -1.59
C ILE A 27 -11.21 -9.95 -0.58
N PHE A 28 -12.20 -9.07 -0.72
CA PHE A 28 -12.46 -7.95 0.20
C PHE A 28 -13.93 -7.49 0.20
N GLY A 29 -14.32 -6.67 1.17
CA GLY A 29 -15.64 -6.01 1.24
C GLY A 29 -15.52 -4.50 1.39
N PHE A 30 -16.46 -3.75 0.82
CA PHE A 30 -16.41 -2.28 0.75
C PHE A 30 -17.06 -1.60 1.96
N MET A 31 -16.37 -0.62 2.55
CA MET A 31 -16.80 0.11 3.75
C MET A 31 -18.04 1.01 3.50
N GLU A 32 -18.75 1.36 4.57
CA GLU A 32 -19.83 2.37 4.53
C GLU A 32 -19.30 3.79 4.22
N ALA A 33 -19.11 4.12 2.94
CA ALA A 33 -19.02 5.51 2.50
C ALA A 33 -20.35 6.25 2.79
N SER A 34 -20.26 7.48 3.31
CA SER A 34 -21.39 8.31 3.73
C SER A 34 -21.34 9.70 3.08
N LYS A 35 -22.51 10.27 2.73
CA LYS A 35 -22.60 11.57 2.07
C LYS A 35 -22.09 12.71 2.97
N ALA A 36 -21.27 13.61 2.43
CA ALA A 36 -20.63 14.68 3.21
C ALA A 36 -21.63 15.71 3.78
N ASP A 37 -22.73 15.98 3.10
CA ASP A 37 -23.70 17.00 3.51
C ASP A 37 -24.51 16.59 4.75
N ASN A 38 -24.88 15.31 4.86
CA ASN A 38 -25.88 14.83 5.83
C ASN A 38 -25.54 13.51 6.56
N GLY A 39 -24.51 12.77 6.14
CA GLY A 39 -24.09 11.52 6.77
C GLY A 39 -24.97 10.30 6.47
N ALA A 40 -25.85 10.36 5.48
CA ALA A 40 -26.60 9.19 5.01
C ALA A 40 -25.66 8.22 4.24
N PRO A 41 -25.87 6.89 4.33
CA PRO A 41 -25.08 5.91 3.59
C PRO A 41 -25.17 6.10 2.08
N SER A 42 -24.07 5.88 1.36
CA SER A 42 -23.99 6.05 -0.09
C SER A 42 -25.02 5.22 -0.87
N ASP A 43 -25.56 5.86 -1.91
CA ASP A 43 -26.46 5.33 -2.93
C ASP A 43 -25.85 5.36 -4.34
N ILE A 44 -24.53 5.59 -4.45
CA ILE A 44 -23.74 5.53 -5.69
C ILE A 44 -23.13 4.12 -5.84
N PRO A 45 -23.04 3.54 -7.05
CA PRO A 45 -22.30 2.29 -7.31
C PRO A 45 -20.87 2.28 -6.79
N LEU A 46 -20.29 1.08 -6.70
CA LEU A 46 -18.89 0.87 -6.37
C LEU A 46 -18.07 0.73 -7.66
N LYS A 47 -16.77 1.01 -7.61
CA LYS A 47 -15.88 0.85 -8.77
C LYS A 47 -14.64 0.06 -8.42
N LEU A 48 -14.29 -0.86 -9.32
CA LEU A 48 -12.96 -1.43 -9.43
C LEU A 48 -12.30 -0.89 -10.70
N PHE A 49 -11.00 -0.70 -10.65
CA PHE A 49 -10.18 -0.43 -11.81
C PHE A 49 -9.07 -1.49 -11.85
N ILE A 50 -8.99 -2.22 -12.96
CA ILE A 50 -8.13 -3.39 -13.11
C ILE A 50 -7.16 -3.14 -14.28
N THR A 51 -5.90 -3.47 -14.06
CA THR A 51 -4.82 -3.43 -15.07
C THR A 51 -3.90 -4.66 -14.89
N THR A 52 -2.97 -4.88 -15.81
CA THR A 52 -2.02 -6.01 -15.76
C THR A 52 -0.66 -5.62 -16.33
N PRO A 53 0.46 -6.12 -15.76
CA PRO A 53 1.76 -6.04 -16.40
C PRO A 53 1.87 -7.00 -17.61
N SER A 54 1.03 -8.03 -17.68
CA SER A 54 1.17 -9.14 -18.63
C SER A 54 1.00 -8.70 -20.09
N GLN A 55 1.83 -9.26 -20.97
CA GLN A 55 1.71 -9.07 -22.42
C GLN A 55 0.58 -9.91 -23.02
N ALA A 56 0.05 -10.89 -22.28
CA ALA A 56 -1.09 -11.71 -22.68
C ALA A 56 -2.42 -10.99 -22.44
N SER A 57 -3.49 -11.47 -23.08
CA SER A 57 -4.86 -11.07 -22.73
C SER A 57 -5.31 -11.85 -21.50
N VAL A 58 -5.55 -11.14 -20.40
CA VAL A 58 -5.89 -11.74 -19.10
C VAL A 58 -7.40 -11.82 -18.95
N SER A 59 -7.92 -13.02 -18.65
CA SER A 59 -9.33 -13.21 -18.31
C SER A 59 -9.53 -12.94 -16.82
N VAL A 60 -10.52 -12.12 -16.46
CA VAL A 60 -10.82 -11.76 -15.07
C VAL A 60 -12.32 -11.95 -14.80
N SER A 61 -12.64 -12.73 -13.78
CA SER A 61 -13.98 -12.99 -13.27
C SER A 61 -14.19 -12.22 -11.96
N ILE A 62 -15.23 -11.40 -11.89
CA ILE A 62 -15.61 -10.64 -10.69
C ILE A 62 -16.96 -11.18 -10.20
N SER A 63 -17.08 -11.48 -8.90
CA SER A 63 -18.31 -12.02 -8.32
C SER A 63 -18.49 -11.62 -6.86
N ALA A 64 -19.68 -11.83 -6.31
CA ALA A 64 -19.95 -11.72 -4.87
C ALA A 64 -20.57 -13.05 -4.37
N PRO A 65 -19.76 -14.07 -4.04
CA PRO A 65 -20.23 -15.46 -4.01
C PRO A 65 -21.37 -15.77 -3.02
N LEU A 66 -21.43 -15.08 -1.88
CA LEU A 66 -22.52 -15.22 -0.89
C LEU A 66 -23.62 -14.13 -1.03
N ALA A 67 -23.51 -13.28 -2.04
CA ALA A 67 -24.43 -12.18 -2.36
C ALA A 67 -24.76 -12.11 -3.85
N GLY A 68 -24.78 -13.25 -4.57
CA GLY A 68 -25.06 -13.32 -6.01
C GLY A 68 -26.46 -12.81 -6.42
N ASN A 69 -27.38 -12.67 -5.47
CA ASN A 69 -28.68 -12.03 -5.64
C ASN A 69 -28.63 -10.49 -5.61
N LEU A 70 -27.50 -9.91 -5.18
CA LEU A 70 -27.23 -8.47 -5.16
C LEU A 70 -26.37 -8.03 -6.35
N TYR A 71 -25.58 -8.94 -6.93
CA TYR A 71 -24.71 -8.71 -8.08
C TYR A 71 -24.49 -10.03 -8.82
N SER A 72 -24.80 -10.08 -10.12
CA SER A 72 -24.75 -11.30 -10.95
C SER A 72 -23.34 -11.81 -11.27
N GLY A 73 -22.30 -11.04 -10.93
CA GLY A 73 -20.96 -11.20 -11.46
C GLY A 73 -20.77 -10.50 -12.81
N ASP A 74 -19.50 -10.39 -13.21
CA ASP A 74 -19.03 -9.87 -14.50
C ASP A 74 -17.79 -10.67 -14.93
N THR A 75 -17.45 -10.65 -16.22
CA THR A 75 -16.24 -11.29 -16.76
C THR A 75 -15.65 -10.45 -17.88
N ILE A 76 -14.44 -9.95 -17.66
CA ILE A 76 -13.76 -9.01 -18.55
C ILE A 76 -12.45 -9.60 -19.08
N THR A 77 -11.99 -9.07 -20.20
CA THR A 77 -10.61 -9.24 -20.66
C THR A 77 -9.81 -7.96 -20.38
N VAL A 78 -8.68 -8.10 -19.70
CA VAL A 78 -7.71 -7.04 -19.40
C VAL A 78 -6.47 -7.23 -20.28
N THR A 79 -5.86 -6.13 -20.69
CA THR A 79 -4.67 -6.09 -21.57
C THR A 79 -3.77 -4.94 -21.13
N LYS A 80 -2.45 -5.10 -21.21
CA LYS A 80 -1.46 -4.08 -20.80
C LYS A 80 -1.79 -2.69 -21.33
N GLY A 81 -1.71 -1.67 -20.46
CA GLY A 81 -1.93 -0.27 -20.82
C GLY A 81 -3.40 0.14 -21.07
N VAL A 82 -4.38 -0.75 -20.88
CA VAL A 82 -5.81 -0.44 -21.06
C VAL A 82 -6.51 -0.42 -19.71
N ILE A 83 -7.00 0.76 -19.30
CA ILE A 83 -7.86 0.88 -18.11
C ILE A 83 -9.12 0.01 -18.31
N LYS A 84 -9.38 -0.92 -17.38
CA LYS A 84 -10.67 -1.61 -17.28
C LYS A 84 -11.36 -1.20 -15.99
N GLN A 85 -12.36 -0.32 -16.09
CA GLN A 85 -13.25 0.00 -14.98
C GLN A 85 -14.41 -1.01 -14.97
N VAL A 86 -14.64 -1.64 -13.82
CA VAL A 86 -15.83 -2.45 -13.52
C VAL A 86 -16.69 -1.69 -12.52
N THR A 87 -18.00 -1.63 -12.76
CA THR A 87 -18.96 -1.03 -11.82
C THR A 87 -19.71 -2.14 -11.10
N LEU A 88 -19.69 -2.12 -9.77
CA LEU A 88 -20.39 -3.10 -8.93
C LEU A 88 -21.62 -2.47 -8.28
N GLU A 89 -22.58 -3.33 -7.97
CA GLU A 89 -23.84 -2.89 -7.36
C GLU A 89 -23.65 -2.32 -5.95
N LYS A 90 -24.26 -1.14 -5.72
CA LYS A 90 -24.16 -0.38 -4.47
C LYS A 90 -24.69 -1.11 -3.23
N SER A 91 -25.47 -2.18 -3.45
CA SER A 91 -25.98 -3.11 -2.45
C SER A 91 -24.88 -3.94 -1.77
N LEU A 92 -23.72 -4.11 -2.42
CA LEU A 92 -22.53 -4.78 -1.85
C LEU A 92 -21.79 -3.91 -0.82
N ARG A 93 -22.11 -2.62 -0.70
CA ARG A 93 -21.54 -1.76 0.33
C ARG A 93 -22.03 -2.15 1.73
N LEU A 94 -21.13 -2.17 2.70
CA LEU A 94 -21.45 -2.44 4.11
C LEU A 94 -22.22 -1.26 4.74
N ARG A 95 -23.04 -1.55 5.75
CA ARG A 95 -23.95 -0.59 6.41
C ARG A 95 -24.11 -0.92 7.90
N GLY A 96 -23.81 0.05 8.74
CA GLY A 96 -23.79 -0.07 10.20
C GLY A 96 -22.61 -0.91 10.69
N THR A 97 -22.60 -1.20 11.99
CA THR A 97 -21.81 -2.31 12.51
C THR A 97 -22.58 -3.60 12.21
N GLU A 98 -22.14 -4.37 11.21
CA GLU A 98 -22.83 -5.59 10.73
C GLU A 98 -21.85 -6.73 10.47
N ARG A 99 -22.37 -7.97 10.55
CA ARG A 99 -21.85 -9.11 9.79
C ARG A 99 -22.65 -9.20 8.49
N SER A 100 -21.97 -9.40 7.37
CA SER A 100 -22.60 -9.43 6.04
C SER A 100 -21.94 -10.41 5.08
N ASN A 101 -22.65 -10.79 4.02
CA ASN A 101 -22.20 -11.75 3.01
C ASN A 101 -21.65 -11.07 1.73
N LYS A 102 -21.27 -9.80 1.82
CA LYS A 102 -21.06 -8.90 0.69
C LYS A 102 -19.61 -8.86 0.17
N ALA A 103 -18.78 -9.84 0.51
CA ALA A 103 -17.42 -9.88 -0.03
C ALA A 103 -17.44 -10.04 -1.55
N VAL A 104 -16.57 -9.30 -2.22
CA VAL A 104 -16.28 -9.41 -3.63
C VAL A 104 -15.04 -10.30 -3.80
N GLN A 105 -15.12 -11.23 -4.75
CA GLN A 105 -14.02 -12.07 -5.19
C GLN A 105 -13.66 -11.67 -6.62
N ILE A 106 -12.37 -11.44 -6.87
CA ILE A 106 -11.78 -11.24 -8.20
C ILE A 106 -10.83 -12.41 -8.43
N VAL A 107 -10.99 -13.12 -9.54
CA VAL A 107 -10.11 -14.23 -9.94
C VAL A 107 -9.65 -14.00 -11.37
N SER A 108 -8.37 -14.22 -11.65
CA SER A 108 -7.76 -13.96 -12.96
C SER A 108 -6.86 -15.09 -13.44
N SER A 109 -6.66 -15.18 -14.77
CA SER A 109 -5.80 -16.20 -15.39
C SER A 109 -4.31 -15.94 -15.23
N GLU A 110 -3.94 -14.66 -15.07
CA GLU A 110 -2.59 -14.14 -14.92
C GLU A 110 -2.65 -12.97 -13.92
N GLU A 111 -1.50 -12.52 -13.42
CA GLU A 111 -1.44 -11.42 -12.45
C GLU A 111 -2.07 -10.11 -12.94
N ILE A 112 -2.84 -9.50 -12.04
CA ILE A 112 -3.48 -8.19 -12.21
C ILE A 112 -3.17 -7.29 -11.01
N VAL A 113 -3.28 -5.98 -11.22
CA VAL A 113 -3.38 -4.99 -10.14
C VAL A 113 -4.81 -4.48 -10.08
N VAL A 114 -5.34 -4.37 -8.86
CA VAL A 114 -6.70 -3.92 -8.57
C VAL A 114 -6.65 -2.65 -7.73
N PHE A 115 -7.38 -1.62 -8.15
CA PHE A 115 -7.65 -0.42 -7.36
C PHE A 115 -9.15 -0.27 -7.12
N GLY A 116 -9.55 0.17 -5.94
CA GLY A 116 -10.93 0.51 -5.61
C GLY A 116 -11.19 2.02 -5.64
N ILE A 117 -12.45 2.41 -5.91
CA ILE A 117 -13.01 3.71 -5.52
C ILE A 117 -14.36 3.46 -4.84
N ASN A 118 -14.53 4.05 -3.66
CA ASN A 118 -15.74 3.96 -2.86
C ASN A 118 -16.31 5.36 -2.64
N GLU A 119 -17.37 5.68 -3.39
CA GLU A 119 -17.87 7.06 -3.53
C GLU A 119 -19.27 7.26 -2.93
N ALA A 120 -19.53 8.49 -2.48
CA ALA A 120 -20.79 9.03 -1.99
C ALA A 120 -21.04 10.43 -2.60
N SER A 121 -22.13 11.09 -2.21
CA SER A 121 -22.39 12.46 -2.69
C SER A 121 -21.39 13.44 -2.07
N TYR A 122 -20.60 14.12 -2.90
CA TYR A 122 -19.47 14.98 -2.51
C TYR A 122 -18.48 14.29 -1.57
N SER A 123 -18.07 13.06 -1.93
CA SER A 123 -17.13 12.26 -1.14
C SER A 123 -16.64 11.06 -1.96
N ALA A 124 -15.34 10.81 -2.01
CA ALA A 124 -14.73 9.54 -2.40
C ALA A 124 -13.31 9.40 -1.80
N ASP A 125 -12.87 8.15 -1.60
CA ASP A 125 -11.44 7.83 -1.57
C ASP A 125 -11.18 6.56 -2.41
N GLY A 126 -9.91 6.22 -2.56
CA GLY A 126 -9.46 5.01 -3.26
C GLY A 126 -8.51 4.17 -2.43
N PHE A 127 -8.29 2.93 -2.86
CA PHE A 127 -7.38 2.01 -2.18
C PHE A 127 -6.64 1.10 -3.16
N LEU A 128 -5.45 0.66 -2.76
CA LEU A 128 -4.74 -0.45 -3.42
C LEU A 128 -5.33 -1.79 -2.94
N GLY A 129 -5.79 -2.62 -3.86
CA GLY A 129 -6.24 -3.98 -3.55
C GLY A 129 -5.05 -4.89 -3.23
N ILE A 130 -5.11 -5.60 -2.11
CA ILE A 130 -4.05 -6.54 -1.68
C ILE A 130 -4.50 -7.99 -1.96
N PRO A 131 -3.73 -8.79 -2.74
CA PRO A 131 -4.11 -10.15 -3.12
C PRO A 131 -3.92 -11.21 -2.02
N VAL A 132 -4.61 -12.34 -2.15
CA VAL A 132 -4.80 -13.37 -1.08
C VAL A 132 -3.53 -14.18 -0.76
N ASP A 133 -2.64 -14.25 -1.74
CA ASP A 133 -1.26 -14.75 -1.71
C ASP A 133 -0.33 -13.98 -0.74
N VAL A 134 -0.58 -12.68 -0.51
CA VAL A 134 0.21 -11.83 0.43
C VAL A 134 -0.55 -11.33 1.67
N LEU A 135 -1.86 -11.62 1.80
CA LEU A 135 -2.59 -11.36 3.06
C LEU A 135 -2.00 -12.10 4.26
N GLY A 136 -2.25 -11.59 5.48
CA GLY A 136 -1.70 -12.12 6.72
C GLY A 136 -2.73 -12.32 7.83
N MET A 137 -2.24 -12.53 9.05
CA MET A 137 -3.04 -12.99 10.20
C MET A 137 -3.07 -12.01 11.38
N GLN A 138 -2.28 -10.94 11.35
CA GLN A 138 -2.20 -9.93 12.40
C GLN A 138 -2.17 -8.53 11.78
N TYR A 139 -2.94 -7.61 12.37
CA TYR A 139 -3.07 -6.23 11.90
C TYR A 139 -3.25 -5.29 13.10
N PHE A 140 -2.59 -4.13 13.09
CA PHE A 140 -3.05 -2.97 13.85
C PHE A 140 -3.67 -1.98 12.86
N VAL A 141 -4.95 -1.68 13.03
CA VAL A 141 -5.73 -0.94 12.04
C VAL A 141 -5.65 0.56 12.31
N PRO A 142 -5.25 1.40 11.33
CA PRO A 142 -5.40 2.85 11.40
C PRO A 142 -6.85 3.28 11.07
N SER A 143 -7.26 4.43 11.60
CA SER A 143 -8.50 5.10 11.23
C SER A 143 -8.40 6.60 11.54
N PHE A 144 -9.40 7.40 11.18
CA PHE A 144 -9.50 8.76 11.69
C PHE A 144 -10.85 9.03 12.36
N PHE A 145 -10.91 10.03 13.23
CA PHE A 145 -12.15 10.51 13.83
C PHE A 145 -12.06 11.99 14.23
N SER A 146 -12.78 12.84 13.50
CA SER A 146 -13.19 14.16 14.00
C SER A 146 -14.45 14.05 14.86
N ASN A 147 -14.55 14.88 15.91
CA ASN A 147 -15.73 14.97 16.76
C ASN A 147 -16.73 16.06 16.35
N GLU A 148 -16.41 16.86 15.30
CA GLU A 148 -17.19 18.04 14.89
C GLU A 148 -18.63 17.71 14.51
N MET A 149 -18.86 16.59 13.81
CA MET A 149 -20.19 16.19 13.36
C MET A 149 -20.70 14.92 14.06
N ARG A 150 -22.02 14.79 14.13
CA ARG A 150 -22.68 13.68 14.86
C ARG A 150 -22.65 12.35 14.09
N PHE A 151 -22.52 12.41 12.77
CA PHE A 151 -22.54 11.26 11.88
C PHE A 151 -21.15 10.71 11.52
N TYR A 152 -20.08 11.44 11.84
CA TYR A 152 -18.71 10.95 11.67
C TYR A 152 -18.47 9.70 12.53
N LYS A 153 -17.86 8.68 11.91
CA LYS A 153 -17.47 7.41 12.54
C LYS A 153 -16.14 6.97 11.94
N SER A 154 -15.22 6.49 12.78
CA SER A 154 -14.16 5.60 12.31
C SER A 154 -14.74 4.22 11.99
N ALA A 155 -14.01 3.45 11.19
CA ALA A 155 -14.42 2.15 10.71
C ALA A 155 -13.24 1.18 10.60
N VAL A 156 -13.55 -0.09 10.84
CA VAL A 156 -12.70 -1.24 10.54
C VAL A 156 -13.56 -2.26 9.80
N VAL A 157 -13.07 -2.81 8.68
CA VAL A 157 -13.71 -3.92 7.96
C VAL A 157 -12.76 -5.12 7.96
N ILE A 158 -13.30 -6.32 8.15
CA ILE A 158 -12.56 -7.60 8.11
C ILE A 158 -13.30 -8.55 7.16
N THR A 159 -12.60 -9.22 6.26
CA THR A 159 -13.16 -10.17 5.28
C THR A 159 -12.48 -11.52 5.38
N GLY A 160 -13.25 -12.60 5.46
CA GLY A 160 -12.72 -13.97 5.56
C GLY A 160 -12.26 -14.54 4.22
N THR A 161 -11.03 -15.05 4.15
CA THR A 161 -10.52 -15.78 2.96
C THR A 161 -10.73 -17.30 3.04
N LYS A 162 -11.00 -17.82 4.24
CA LYS A 162 -11.18 -19.25 4.52
C LYS A 162 -12.28 -19.48 5.57
N ASN A 163 -12.92 -20.63 5.49
CA ASN A 163 -14.00 -21.02 6.40
C ASN A 163 -13.50 -21.29 7.83
N ARG A 164 -14.32 -20.96 8.82
CA ARG A 164 -14.10 -21.10 10.26
C ARG A 164 -12.80 -20.43 10.74
N THR A 165 -12.50 -19.26 10.19
CA THR A 165 -11.38 -18.44 10.66
C THR A 165 -11.75 -17.82 12.01
N GLU A 166 -11.18 -18.34 13.10
CA GLU A 166 -11.25 -17.72 14.42
C GLU A 166 -10.63 -16.31 14.38
N LEU A 167 -11.29 -15.35 15.01
CA LEU A 167 -10.88 -13.96 15.18
C LEU A 167 -10.83 -13.59 16.67
N SER A 168 -9.78 -12.86 17.06
CA SER A 168 -9.68 -12.16 18.35
C SER A 168 -9.31 -10.70 18.09
N ILE A 169 -10.25 -9.80 18.36
CA ILE A 169 -10.13 -8.37 18.05
C ILE A 169 -10.06 -7.58 19.36
N LYS A 170 -8.94 -6.89 19.62
CA LYS A 170 -8.79 -5.98 20.76
C LYS A 170 -9.17 -4.58 20.33
N ILE A 171 -10.37 -4.14 20.68
CA ILE A 171 -10.88 -2.81 20.36
C ILE A 171 -10.02 -1.76 21.06
N LYS A 172 -9.45 -0.83 20.30
CA LYS A 172 -8.88 0.42 20.82
C LYS A 172 -9.83 1.55 20.45
N SER A 173 -10.20 2.42 21.38
CA SER A 173 -11.10 3.53 21.07
C SER A 173 -10.81 4.79 21.90
N THR A 174 -10.80 5.94 21.22
CA THR A 174 -10.67 7.26 21.87
C THR A 174 -12.05 7.87 22.19
N HIS A 175 -12.08 9.02 22.87
CA HIS A 175 -13.28 9.83 23.13
C HIS A 175 -14.45 9.14 23.87
N GLY A 176 -14.20 7.99 24.52
CA GLY A 176 -15.26 7.16 25.11
C GLY A 176 -16.10 6.41 24.08
N GLY A 177 -15.65 6.35 22.83
CA GLY A 177 -16.28 5.61 21.74
C GLY A 177 -16.30 4.10 22.01
N SER A 178 -17.26 3.42 21.40
CA SER A 178 -17.49 1.98 21.57
C SER A 178 -18.19 1.39 20.36
N VAL A 179 -17.83 0.16 20.03
CA VAL A 179 -18.49 -0.65 18.98
C VAL A 179 -19.64 -1.44 19.61
N ASN A 180 -20.80 -1.52 18.95
CA ASN A 180 -21.89 -2.42 19.32
C ASN A 180 -22.02 -3.50 18.23
N PHE A 181 -21.63 -4.75 18.55
CA PHE A 181 -21.59 -5.87 17.60
C PHE A 181 -22.24 -7.12 18.23
N ASP A 182 -23.04 -7.86 17.46
CA ASP A 182 -23.82 -9.03 17.91
C ASP A 182 -24.53 -8.82 19.27
N GLY A 183 -25.21 -7.67 19.39
CA GLY A 183 -25.96 -7.26 20.59
C GLY A 183 -25.11 -6.83 21.80
N LYS A 184 -23.78 -6.93 21.73
CA LYS A 184 -22.85 -6.62 22.82
C LYS A 184 -22.05 -5.34 22.54
N LYS A 185 -21.83 -4.55 23.59
CA LYS A 185 -21.03 -3.33 23.56
C LYS A 185 -19.57 -3.64 23.92
N TYR A 186 -18.64 -3.09 23.13
CA TYR A 186 -17.20 -3.21 23.30
C TYR A 186 -16.57 -1.81 23.35
N GLY A 187 -15.98 -1.45 24.49
CA GLY A 187 -15.21 -0.22 24.68
C GLY A 187 -13.70 -0.44 24.54
N ASN A 188 -12.93 0.63 24.77
CA ASN A 188 -11.47 0.60 24.71
C ASN A 188 -10.86 -0.53 25.58
N GLY A 189 -9.94 -1.29 25.01
CA GLY A 189 -9.26 -2.43 25.63
C GLY A 189 -10.10 -3.71 25.72
N ASN A 190 -11.35 -3.74 25.25
CA ASN A 190 -12.18 -4.94 25.28
C ASN A 190 -11.82 -5.89 24.13
N TRP A 191 -11.86 -7.20 24.41
CA TRP A 191 -11.74 -8.24 23.40
C TRP A 191 -13.10 -8.65 22.84
N LEU A 192 -13.21 -8.67 21.51
CA LEU A 192 -14.29 -9.23 20.71
C LEU A 192 -13.73 -10.48 20.02
N ASN A 193 -14.15 -11.65 20.48
CA ASN A 193 -13.74 -12.94 19.92
C ASN A 193 -14.94 -13.53 19.16
N THR A 194 -14.71 -13.99 17.93
CA THR A 194 -15.75 -14.50 17.03
C THR A 194 -15.13 -15.39 15.94
N THR A 195 -15.92 -15.85 14.97
CA THR A 195 -15.44 -16.52 13.75
C THR A 195 -15.88 -15.75 12.51
N ILE A 196 -15.19 -15.98 11.39
CA ILE A 196 -15.57 -15.50 10.06
C ILE A 196 -15.36 -16.62 9.03
N ASP A 197 -16.34 -16.83 8.15
CA ASP A 197 -16.26 -17.78 7.04
C ASP A 197 -15.74 -17.12 5.74
N ARG A 198 -15.40 -17.91 4.71
CA ARG A 198 -14.94 -17.37 3.42
C ARG A 198 -16.07 -16.56 2.78
N PHE A 199 -15.74 -15.35 2.34
CA PHE A 199 -16.68 -14.36 1.80
C PHE A 199 -17.67 -13.74 2.80
N GLU A 200 -17.58 -14.07 4.10
CA GLU A 200 -18.18 -13.22 5.12
C GLU A 200 -17.35 -11.95 5.33
N THR A 201 -18.04 -10.90 5.79
CA THR A 201 -17.51 -9.58 6.12
C THR A 201 -18.01 -9.16 7.50
N ILE A 202 -17.18 -8.46 8.26
CA ILE A 202 -17.52 -7.81 9.53
C ILE A 202 -17.11 -6.35 9.44
N GLN A 203 -18.05 -5.43 9.55
CA GLN A 203 -17.77 -4.00 9.70
C GLN A 203 -18.00 -3.57 11.16
N LEU A 204 -17.03 -2.87 11.74
CA LEU A 204 -17.08 -2.30 13.09
C LEU A 204 -16.99 -0.77 13.00
N LEU A 205 -18.07 -0.07 13.37
CA LEU A 205 -18.11 1.41 13.38
C LEU A 205 -18.04 1.97 14.80
N CYS A 206 -17.35 3.10 14.98
CA CYS A 206 -17.18 3.76 16.27
C CYS A 206 -17.26 5.29 16.15
N ARG A 207 -17.95 5.93 17.10
CA ARG A 207 -17.89 7.40 17.28
C ARG A 207 -16.76 7.77 18.24
N GLY A 208 -15.54 7.56 17.75
CA GLY A 208 -14.24 7.69 18.41
C GLY A 208 -13.18 7.13 17.46
N ASP A 209 -11.91 7.49 17.60
CA ASP A 209 -10.85 6.94 16.73
C ASP A 209 -10.59 5.47 17.12
N LEU A 210 -10.59 4.55 16.15
CA LEU A 210 -10.33 3.12 16.34
C LEU A 210 -8.84 2.74 16.17
N THR A 211 -7.96 3.71 15.89
CA THR A 211 -6.55 3.45 15.56
C THR A 211 -5.84 2.60 16.61
N GLY A 212 -5.15 1.56 16.14
CA GLY A 212 -4.46 0.59 16.98
C GLY A 212 -5.40 -0.46 17.57
N THR A 213 -6.62 -0.59 17.03
CA THR A 213 -7.42 -1.81 17.18
C THR A 213 -6.63 -2.97 16.58
N PHE A 214 -6.39 -4.00 17.37
CA PHE A 214 -5.62 -5.16 16.97
C PHE A 214 -6.56 -6.26 16.47
N VAL A 215 -6.34 -6.75 15.25
CA VAL A 215 -7.04 -7.90 14.68
C VAL A 215 -6.04 -9.05 14.61
N GLN A 216 -6.34 -10.14 15.31
CA GLN A 216 -5.63 -11.42 15.17
C GLN A 216 -6.59 -12.48 14.63
N ALA A 217 -6.13 -13.24 13.65
CA ALA A 217 -6.87 -14.30 12.99
C ALA A 217 -6.07 -15.63 13.00
N SER A 218 -6.78 -16.75 12.90
CA SER A 218 -6.20 -18.09 12.78
C SER A 218 -5.85 -18.48 11.33
N GLN A 219 -6.29 -17.69 10.35
CA GLN A 219 -6.02 -17.80 8.92
C GLN A 219 -5.97 -16.40 8.29
N ARG A 220 -5.58 -16.29 7.02
CA ARG A 220 -5.50 -15.00 6.30
C ARG A 220 -6.85 -14.30 6.22
N VAL A 221 -6.86 -12.98 6.42
CA VAL A 221 -8.05 -12.11 6.29
C VAL A 221 -7.69 -10.82 5.57
N SER A 222 -8.60 -10.25 4.80
CA SER A 222 -8.45 -8.87 4.32
C SER A 222 -8.96 -7.91 5.40
N VAL A 223 -8.27 -6.80 5.64
CA VAL A 223 -8.61 -5.81 6.66
C VAL A 223 -8.51 -4.40 6.06
N PHE A 224 -9.53 -3.57 6.30
CA PHE A 224 -9.53 -2.14 5.93
C PHE A 224 -9.64 -1.27 7.18
N GLY A 225 -9.05 -0.08 7.12
CA GLY A 225 -9.12 0.95 8.14
C GLY A 225 -9.45 2.30 7.55
N GLY A 226 -10.22 3.13 8.25
CA GLY A 226 -10.65 4.42 7.73
C GLY A 226 -11.82 5.07 8.49
N SER A 227 -12.62 5.85 7.78
CA SER A 227 -13.77 6.59 8.33
C SER A 227 -14.91 6.66 7.33
N THR A 228 -16.14 6.47 7.81
CA THR A 228 -17.34 6.50 6.94
C THR A 228 -17.57 7.86 6.27
N VAL A 229 -17.21 8.94 6.98
CA VAL A 229 -16.92 10.30 6.50
C VAL A 229 -16.34 11.08 7.68
N THR A 230 -15.36 11.97 7.44
CA THR A 230 -14.70 12.82 8.46
C THR A 230 -14.09 14.07 7.82
N ASN A 231 -13.84 15.12 8.62
CA ASN A 231 -12.88 16.18 8.26
C ASN A 231 -11.53 15.94 8.97
N ILE A 232 -10.46 16.54 8.44
CA ILE A 232 -9.08 16.39 8.92
C ILE A 232 -8.47 17.79 9.10
N GLY A 233 -7.89 18.06 10.28
CA GLY A 233 -7.37 19.38 10.62
C GLY A 233 -8.46 20.40 10.96
N HIS A 234 -8.42 21.58 10.33
CA HIS A 234 -9.34 22.71 10.60
C HIS A 234 -10.16 23.14 9.38
N GLY A 235 -10.08 22.38 8.27
CA GLY A 235 -10.86 22.66 7.07
C GLY A 235 -12.31 22.19 7.19
N ARG A 236 -13.16 22.71 6.29
CA ARG A 236 -14.61 22.45 6.29
C ARG A 236 -15.05 21.38 5.30
N SER A 237 -14.21 21.10 4.31
CA SER A 237 -14.36 19.97 3.39
C SER A 237 -14.17 18.66 4.17
N ARG A 238 -14.71 17.54 3.71
CA ARG A 238 -14.80 16.28 4.45
C ARG A 238 -15.06 15.12 3.51
N ASP A 239 -14.44 13.99 3.79
CA ASP A 239 -14.57 12.82 2.93
C ASP A 239 -14.64 11.52 3.74
N HIS A 240 -15.23 10.51 3.12
CA HIS A 240 -14.90 9.12 3.39
C HIS A 240 -13.40 8.92 3.15
N ILE A 241 -12.78 8.08 3.95
CA ILE A 241 -11.39 7.66 3.76
C ILE A 241 -11.31 6.17 4.05
N GLU A 242 -10.60 5.40 3.22
CA GLU A 242 -10.34 3.97 3.45
C GLU A 242 -9.05 3.51 2.78
N GLU A 243 -8.31 2.60 3.41
CA GLU A 243 -7.21 1.86 2.79
C GLU A 243 -7.31 0.37 3.16
N GLN A 244 -6.85 -0.50 2.26
CA GLN A 244 -6.62 -1.90 2.60
C GLN A 244 -5.28 -2.00 3.35
N ILE A 245 -5.30 -2.56 4.55
CA ILE A 245 -4.17 -2.49 5.48
C ILE A 245 -3.21 -3.67 5.23
N PRO A 246 -1.89 -3.44 5.10
CA PRO A 246 -0.91 -4.51 4.97
C PRO A 246 -0.76 -5.26 6.31
N PRO A 247 -0.54 -6.59 6.27
CA PRO A 247 -0.37 -7.39 7.48
C PRO A 247 0.88 -7.00 8.25
N LEU A 248 0.87 -7.25 9.56
CA LEU A 248 1.92 -6.82 10.48
C LEU A 248 3.32 -7.27 10.05
N ASN A 249 3.44 -8.43 9.40
CA ASN A 249 4.70 -9.06 9.02
C ASN A 249 5.42 -8.41 7.82
N VAL A 250 4.84 -7.40 7.15
CA VAL A 250 5.48 -6.68 6.02
C VAL A 250 5.84 -5.22 6.35
N TRP A 251 5.65 -4.81 7.61
CA TRP A 251 5.87 -3.44 8.06
C TRP A 251 7.38 -3.09 8.10
N GLY A 252 7.76 -1.90 7.64
CA GLY A 252 9.16 -1.45 7.57
C GLY A 252 9.56 -0.42 8.63
N LYS A 253 10.78 0.11 8.50
CA LYS A 253 11.46 0.95 9.51
C LYS A 253 11.86 2.33 8.96
N ARG A 254 12.02 2.47 7.64
CA ARG A 254 12.42 3.71 6.95
C ARG A 254 11.31 4.19 6.02
N PHE A 255 10.98 5.46 6.11
CA PHE A 255 10.00 6.12 5.24
C PHE A 255 10.49 7.52 4.90
N SER A 256 9.93 8.12 3.86
CA SER A 256 9.92 9.59 3.78
C SER A 256 8.55 10.08 3.41
N ILE A 257 8.27 11.27 3.93
CA ILE A 257 7.04 11.99 3.74
C ILE A 257 7.37 13.23 2.92
N ILE A 258 6.64 13.39 1.83
CA ILE A 258 6.50 14.66 1.12
C ILE A 258 5.02 15.03 1.16
N SER A 259 4.70 16.28 1.49
CA SER A 259 3.31 16.74 1.48
C SER A 259 2.71 16.69 0.08
N VAL A 260 1.43 16.33 -0.02
CA VAL A 260 0.65 16.50 -1.25
C VAL A 260 0.62 18.00 -1.64
N PRO A 261 1.03 18.39 -2.86
CA PRO A 261 1.18 19.81 -3.24
C PRO A 261 -0.10 20.63 -3.04
N GLY A 262 0.03 21.79 -2.38
CA GLY A 262 -1.09 22.71 -2.12
C GLY A 262 -1.98 22.35 -0.92
N THR A 263 -1.83 21.17 -0.31
CA THR A 263 -2.66 20.69 0.81
C THR A 263 -1.97 20.85 2.19
N ASN A 264 -1.08 21.82 2.34
CA ASN A 264 -0.23 21.91 3.53
C ASN A 264 -0.94 22.47 4.79
N PRO A 265 -0.62 21.96 5.99
CA PRO A 265 0.27 20.83 6.29
C PRO A 265 -0.46 19.48 6.28
N ASN A 266 0.20 18.44 5.75
CA ASN A 266 -0.29 17.06 5.85
C ASN A 266 -0.08 16.49 7.26
N LEU A 267 -1.02 15.67 7.73
CA LEU A 267 -0.94 15.00 9.04
C LEU A 267 -0.42 13.57 8.85
N ILE A 268 0.66 13.23 9.55
CA ILE A 268 1.29 11.91 9.50
C ILE A 268 1.06 11.21 10.82
N ARG A 269 0.61 9.95 10.75
CA ARG A 269 0.43 9.06 11.89
C ARG A 269 1.31 7.83 11.75
N VAL A 270 2.06 7.51 12.81
CA VAL A 270 3.04 6.43 12.84
C VAL A 270 2.64 5.44 13.93
N LEU A 271 2.19 4.24 13.55
CA LEU A 271 1.56 3.23 14.41
C LEU A 271 2.56 2.09 14.70
N ALA A 272 2.82 1.79 15.97
CA ALA A 272 3.85 0.83 16.36
C ALA A 272 3.38 -0.63 16.37
N SER A 273 4.17 -1.52 15.75
CA SER A 273 3.97 -2.97 15.84
C SER A 273 4.29 -3.55 17.23
N GLU A 274 5.15 -2.86 17.98
CA GLU A 274 5.89 -3.36 19.14
C GLU A 274 6.06 -2.32 20.25
N ASP A 275 6.34 -2.81 21.47
CA ASP A 275 6.67 -1.98 22.63
C ASP A 275 8.08 -1.36 22.51
N ASN A 276 8.21 -0.15 23.06
CA ASN A 276 9.40 0.70 23.04
C ASN A 276 9.93 1.03 21.63
N THR A 277 9.00 1.32 20.73
CA THR A 277 9.29 1.83 19.38
C THR A 277 9.66 3.31 19.47
N VAL A 278 10.91 3.65 19.14
CA VAL A 278 11.47 5.01 19.14
C VAL A 278 11.29 5.61 17.75
N VAL A 279 10.54 6.70 17.66
CA VAL A 279 10.26 7.41 16.41
C VAL A 279 11.19 8.61 16.26
N SER A 280 11.90 8.68 15.13
CA SER A 280 12.80 9.78 14.77
C SER A 280 12.40 10.41 13.44
N VAL A 281 12.47 11.74 13.37
CA VAL A 281 12.17 12.52 12.15
C VAL A 281 13.35 13.43 11.84
N ASN A 282 13.89 13.30 10.62
CA ASN A 282 15.13 13.95 10.17
C ASN A 282 16.30 13.74 11.16
N ASN A 283 16.55 12.47 11.52
CA ASN A 283 17.57 12.03 12.49
C ASN A 283 17.45 12.62 13.91
N GLN A 284 16.30 13.20 14.27
CA GLN A 284 16.00 13.64 15.62
C GLN A 284 14.90 12.78 16.24
N VAL A 285 15.20 12.12 17.36
CA VAL A 285 14.21 11.41 18.17
C VAL A 285 13.07 12.37 18.57
N LYS A 286 11.82 11.93 18.40
CA LYS A 286 10.62 12.71 18.71
C LYS A 286 9.85 12.12 19.89
N GLN A 287 9.57 10.81 19.87
CA GLN A 287 8.80 10.14 20.91
C GLN A 287 9.10 8.63 20.91
N THR A 288 8.98 8.00 22.08
CA THR A 288 8.87 6.53 22.20
C THR A 288 7.41 6.16 22.43
N ILE A 289 6.89 5.19 21.68
CA ILE A 289 5.51 4.70 21.71
C ILE A 289 5.47 3.18 21.96
N GLN A 290 4.38 2.70 22.57
CA GLN A 290 4.18 1.28 22.89
C GLN A 290 3.34 0.57 21.82
N ARG A 291 3.19 -0.75 21.93
CA ARG A 291 2.54 -1.61 20.93
C ARG A 291 1.09 -1.17 20.64
N GLY A 292 0.80 -0.87 19.37
CA GLY A 292 -0.50 -0.35 18.93
C GLY A 292 -0.80 1.08 19.38
N GLU A 293 0.15 1.80 20.00
CA GLU A 293 0.11 3.25 20.13
C GLU A 293 0.67 3.93 18.87
N PHE A 294 0.37 5.22 18.73
CA PHE A 294 0.81 5.99 17.59
C PHE A 294 1.40 7.34 17.99
N TYR A 295 2.32 7.81 17.16
CA TYR A 295 2.84 9.16 17.15
C TYR A 295 2.19 9.96 16.02
N GLU A 296 2.00 11.27 16.20
CA GLU A 296 1.50 12.17 15.16
C GLU A 296 2.43 13.36 14.95
N THR A 297 2.57 13.78 13.69
CA THR A 297 3.30 15.00 13.33
C THR A 297 2.70 15.64 12.08
N HIS A 298 2.96 16.94 11.89
CA HIS A 298 2.52 17.69 10.71
C HIS A 298 3.73 17.97 9.82
N VAL A 299 3.57 17.75 8.51
CA VAL A 299 4.62 17.98 7.50
C VAL A 299 4.17 19.06 6.51
N ASN A 300 5.09 19.96 6.16
CA ASN A 300 4.88 21.04 5.19
C ASN A 300 5.69 20.84 3.89
N ASP A 301 6.77 20.07 3.96
CA ASP A 301 7.76 19.92 2.90
C ASP A 301 8.21 18.44 2.85
N PHE A 302 9.51 18.19 2.73
CA PHE A 302 10.12 16.87 2.86
C PHE A 302 10.53 16.54 4.30
N SER A 303 10.35 15.29 4.74
CA SER A 303 10.94 14.73 5.96
C SER A 303 11.20 13.23 5.86
N VAL A 304 12.37 12.77 6.32
CA VAL A 304 12.68 11.35 6.47
C VAL A 304 12.26 10.90 7.87
N LEU A 305 11.55 9.77 7.95
CA LEU A 305 11.06 9.13 9.16
C LEU A 305 11.80 7.80 9.36
N THR A 306 12.35 7.58 10.55
CA THR A 306 13.08 6.35 10.89
C THR A 306 12.69 5.85 12.28
N THR A 307 12.54 4.54 12.41
CA THR A 307 12.22 3.87 13.67
C THR A 307 13.21 2.77 13.98
N ASN A 308 13.38 2.43 15.27
CA ASN A 308 14.18 1.27 15.69
C ASN A 308 13.46 -0.07 15.51
N LYS A 309 12.14 -0.05 15.25
CA LYS A 309 11.23 -1.19 15.17
C LYS A 309 10.16 -0.95 14.10
N PRO A 310 9.60 -1.99 13.46
CA PRO A 310 8.63 -1.82 12.39
C PRO A 310 7.36 -1.03 12.76
N VAL A 311 6.89 -0.20 11.83
CA VAL A 311 5.70 0.65 11.98
C VAL A 311 4.86 0.69 10.71
N LEU A 312 3.60 1.10 10.85
CA LEU A 312 2.77 1.54 9.73
C LEU A 312 2.71 3.06 9.73
N THR A 313 3.06 3.67 8.60
CA THR A 313 2.99 5.12 8.41
C THR A 313 1.78 5.44 7.52
N VAL A 314 0.95 6.37 7.97
CA VAL A 314 -0.26 6.83 7.26
C VAL A 314 -0.18 8.34 7.07
N GLN A 315 -0.48 8.80 5.86
CA GLN A 315 -0.54 10.20 5.50
C GLN A 315 -2.00 10.60 5.25
N TYR A 316 -2.46 11.54 6.07
CA TYR A 316 -3.79 12.14 5.99
C TYR A 316 -3.69 13.52 5.34
N ILE A 317 -4.33 13.67 4.19
CA ILE A 317 -4.46 14.93 3.46
C ILE A 317 -5.54 15.75 4.17
N PRO A 318 -5.27 17.01 4.59
CA PRO A 318 -6.19 17.78 5.41
C PRO A 318 -7.35 18.36 4.60
N SER A 319 -8.44 18.66 5.30
CA SER A 319 -9.58 19.37 4.74
C SER A 319 -9.22 20.79 4.30
N VAL A 320 -9.84 21.27 3.22
CA VAL A 320 -9.64 22.63 2.67
C VAL A 320 -10.09 23.69 3.67
N THR A 321 -9.20 24.65 3.92
CA THR A 321 -9.44 25.81 4.78
C THR A 321 -9.89 27.04 3.97
N THR A 322 -9.23 27.35 2.84
CA THR A 322 -9.60 28.46 1.95
C THR A 322 -9.28 28.22 0.47
N GLY A 323 -10.29 28.31 -0.40
CA GLY A 323 -10.19 28.86 -1.75
C GLY A 323 -9.31 28.18 -2.81
N HIS A 324 -8.80 26.97 -2.56
CA HIS A 324 -7.98 26.22 -3.50
C HIS A 324 -8.59 24.84 -3.77
N ASN A 325 -8.60 24.42 -5.03
CA ASN A 325 -9.21 23.17 -5.51
C ASN A 325 -8.30 21.95 -5.25
N ALA A 326 -7.69 21.89 -4.06
CA ALA A 326 -6.69 20.89 -3.69
C ALA A 326 -7.32 19.62 -3.11
N GLY A 327 -8.43 19.16 -3.72
CA GLY A 327 -9.23 18.03 -3.26
C GLY A 327 -9.98 18.26 -1.95
N ASP A 328 -10.83 17.30 -1.60
CA ASP A 328 -11.30 17.09 -0.22
C ASP A 328 -10.23 16.29 0.58
N PRO A 329 -10.39 15.98 1.90
CA PRO A 329 -9.38 15.19 2.61
C PRO A 329 -9.32 13.74 2.09
N ALA A 330 -8.16 13.10 2.20
CA ALA A 330 -7.92 11.71 1.80
C ALA A 330 -6.97 11.00 2.78
N MET A 331 -6.88 9.67 2.67
CA MET A 331 -5.95 8.82 3.40
C MET A 331 -5.12 8.00 2.42
N THR A 332 -3.80 7.95 2.62
CA THR A 332 -2.94 6.97 1.95
C THR A 332 -2.02 6.33 2.97
N LEU A 333 -1.70 5.06 2.77
CA LEU A 333 -0.52 4.47 3.39
C LEU A 333 0.74 5.11 2.78
N VAL A 334 1.81 5.17 3.57
CA VAL A 334 3.15 5.51 3.09
C VAL A 334 3.97 4.22 3.13
N PRO A 335 4.26 3.58 1.98
CA PRO A 335 5.10 2.39 1.96
C PRO A 335 6.49 2.66 2.55
N PRO A 336 7.07 1.71 3.28
CA PRO A 336 8.46 1.79 3.70
C PRO A 336 9.43 1.65 2.51
N ILE A 337 10.68 2.12 2.67
CA ILE A 337 11.76 1.87 1.69
C ILE A 337 11.95 0.37 1.50
N GLU A 338 11.84 -0.38 2.59
CA GLU A 338 11.97 -1.84 2.60
C GLU A 338 10.91 -2.58 1.76
N GLN A 339 9.89 -1.89 1.21
CA GLN A 339 8.88 -2.46 0.30
C GLN A 339 8.81 -1.71 -1.06
N SER A 340 9.88 -0.99 -1.41
CA SER A 340 10.01 -0.33 -2.72
C SER A 340 10.12 -1.34 -3.88
N ASN A 341 9.79 -0.91 -5.11
CA ASN A 341 9.86 -1.75 -6.31
C ASN A 341 10.41 -0.94 -7.50
N VAL A 342 10.91 -1.61 -8.53
CA VAL A 342 11.55 -1.01 -9.72
C VAL A 342 10.57 -0.67 -10.85
N LEU A 343 9.35 -1.19 -10.78
CA LEU A 343 8.28 -0.98 -11.77
C LEU A 343 6.90 -0.99 -11.09
N TYR A 344 6.05 -0.03 -11.46
CA TYR A 344 4.63 -0.01 -11.08
C TYR A 344 3.73 0.19 -12.30
N THR A 345 2.71 -0.64 -12.45
CA THR A 345 1.62 -0.45 -13.45
C THR A 345 0.34 -0.05 -12.73
N PHE A 346 -0.12 1.17 -12.98
CA PHE A 346 -1.24 1.80 -12.28
C PHE A 346 -2.15 2.55 -13.25
N LEU A 347 -3.10 3.30 -12.70
CA LEU A 347 -4.08 4.09 -13.44
C LEU A 347 -4.58 5.27 -12.59
N THR A 348 -5.11 6.30 -13.24
CA THR A 348 -5.82 7.40 -12.57
C THR A 348 -7.32 7.12 -12.53
N PRO A 349 -7.94 6.91 -11.35
CA PRO A 349 -9.37 6.66 -11.25
C PRO A 349 -10.24 7.85 -11.69
N LYS A 350 -11.55 7.58 -11.84
CA LYS A 350 -12.58 8.59 -12.17
C LYS A 350 -13.83 8.35 -11.33
N SER A 351 -14.20 9.35 -10.52
CA SER A 351 -15.42 9.33 -9.73
C SER A 351 -16.66 9.53 -10.63
N SER A 352 -17.86 9.49 -10.04
CA SER A 352 -19.11 9.69 -10.77
C SER A 352 -19.45 11.16 -10.97
N GLN A 353 -18.86 12.04 -10.16
CA GLN A 353 -19.12 13.48 -10.17
C GLN A 353 -17.99 14.23 -10.91
N ASN A 354 -16.72 13.89 -10.64
CA ASN A 354 -15.54 14.47 -11.31
C ASN A 354 -14.87 13.52 -12.33
N LYS A 355 -14.35 14.12 -13.40
CA LYS A 355 -13.56 13.41 -14.45
C LYS A 355 -12.22 14.09 -14.75
N ASN A 356 -11.94 15.21 -14.08
CA ASN A 356 -10.86 16.14 -14.36
C ASN A 356 -9.94 16.28 -13.13
N PHE A 357 -9.54 15.16 -12.52
CA PHE A 357 -8.61 15.17 -11.40
C PHE A 357 -7.22 15.66 -11.84
N GLU A 358 -6.61 16.57 -11.06
CA GLU A 358 -5.19 16.88 -11.19
C GLU A 358 -4.37 15.77 -10.50
N ASN A 359 -3.89 14.81 -11.30
CA ASN A 359 -3.20 13.62 -10.80
C ASN A 359 -1.71 13.93 -10.59
N THR A 360 -1.19 13.57 -9.42
CA THR A 360 0.18 13.80 -8.99
C THR A 360 0.80 12.47 -8.55
N PHE A 361 1.90 12.07 -9.18
CA PHE A 361 2.72 10.97 -8.71
C PHE A 361 3.78 11.50 -7.77
N MET A 362 3.76 11.06 -6.52
CA MET A 362 4.78 11.34 -5.52
C MET A 362 5.73 10.14 -5.44
N PHE A 363 7.02 10.40 -5.58
CA PHE A 363 8.05 9.36 -5.64
C PHE A 363 9.09 9.53 -4.53
N MET A 364 9.73 8.42 -4.17
CA MET A 364 10.82 8.37 -3.19
C MET A 364 11.81 7.27 -3.56
N LEU A 365 13.11 7.54 -3.48
CA LEU A 365 14.18 6.57 -3.75
C LEU A 365 15.41 6.82 -2.88
N GLN A 366 16.18 5.77 -2.62
CA GLN A 366 17.50 5.87 -2.00
C GLN A 366 18.51 6.43 -3.01
N GLY A 367 19.51 7.19 -2.53
CA GLY A 367 20.47 7.87 -3.40
C GLY A 367 19.92 9.16 -4.03
N SER A 368 20.54 9.57 -5.13
CA SER A 368 20.34 10.89 -5.76
C SER A 368 19.86 10.85 -7.23
N ASP A 369 19.89 9.70 -7.91
CA ASP A 369 19.55 9.60 -9.33
C ASP A 369 18.07 9.32 -9.59
N TYR A 370 17.24 10.35 -9.39
CA TYR A 370 15.84 10.35 -9.83
C TYR A 370 15.66 10.49 -11.35
N LYS A 371 16.73 10.77 -12.10
CA LYS A 371 16.65 11.03 -13.55
C LYS A 371 16.63 9.77 -14.40
N GLY A 372 16.84 8.61 -13.77
CA GLY A 372 16.57 7.30 -14.34
C GLY A 372 15.08 6.91 -14.40
N LEU A 373 14.17 7.64 -13.74
CA LEU A 373 12.71 7.36 -13.81
C LEU A 373 12.12 7.63 -15.20
N THR A 374 11.24 6.73 -15.66
CA THR A 374 10.55 6.85 -16.96
C THR A 374 9.05 6.61 -16.81
N LEU A 375 8.24 7.35 -17.58
CA LEU A 375 6.78 7.24 -17.62
C LEU A 375 6.34 6.73 -18.99
N ASP A 376 5.62 5.61 -19.01
CA ASP A 376 5.18 4.90 -20.21
C ASP A 376 6.34 4.62 -21.19
N ARG A 377 7.52 4.29 -20.64
CA ARG A 377 8.81 4.08 -21.32
C ARG A 377 9.44 5.35 -21.92
N ASN A 378 8.84 6.52 -21.69
CA ASN A 378 9.39 7.81 -22.09
C ASN A 378 10.24 8.37 -20.94
N ARG A 379 11.42 8.89 -21.28
CA ARG A 379 12.29 9.56 -20.31
C ARG A 379 11.62 10.85 -19.80
N LEU A 380 11.57 11.02 -18.48
CA LEU A 380 11.16 12.28 -17.85
C LEU A 380 12.26 13.34 -18.02
N HIS A 381 11.86 14.55 -18.36
CA HIS A 381 12.73 15.71 -18.48
C HIS A 381 12.78 16.50 -17.18
N ASP A 382 13.84 17.29 -16.98
CA ASP A 382 14.04 18.15 -15.80
C ASP A 382 12.84 19.08 -15.47
N ASN A 383 12.02 19.43 -16.47
CA ASN A 383 10.82 20.27 -16.30
C ASN A 383 9.55 19.50 -15.85
N ASP A 384 9.54 18.17 -15.97
CA ASP A 384 8.39 17.34 -15.55
C ASP A 384 8.38 17.15 -14.03
N PHE A 385 9.57 17.15 -13.43
CA PHE A 385 9.83 17.12 -11.99
C PHE A 385 9.47 18.47 -11.34
N CYS A 386 8.25 18.55 -10.81
CA CYS A 386 7.67 19.79 -10.29
C CYS A 386 8.29 20.23 -8.94
N SER A 387 8.81 19.28 -8.17
CA SER A 387 9.69 19.52 -7.03
C SER A 387 10.53 18.27 -6.77
N VAL A 388 11.78 18.44 -6.34
CA VAL A 388 12.67 17.37 -5.89
C VAL A 388 13.47 17.87 -4.69
N VAL A 389 13.52 17.08 -3.62
CA VAL A 389 14.25 17.38 -2.39
C VAL A 389 15.12 16.18 -2.02
N GLN A 390 16.35 16.46 -1.55
CA GLN A 390 17.32 15.45 -1.13
C GLN A 390 17.76 15.70 0.32
N ARG A 391 17.69 14.68 1.17
CA ARG A 391 18.15 14.70 2.57
C ARG A 391 18.40 13.27 3.05
N ASN A 392 19.45 13.06 3.84
CA ASN A 392 19.80 11.76 4.47
C ASN A 392 19.89 10.58 3.47
N ASN A 393 20.54 10.80 2.31
CA ASN A 393 20.63 9.85 1.19
C ASN A 393 19.28 9.34 0.65
N VAL A 394 18.21 10.12 0.81
CA VAL A 394 16.91 9.89 0.17
C VAL A 394 16.59 11.06 -0.74
N THR A 395 16.14 10.76 -1.95
CA THR A 395 15.47 11.71 -2.85
C THR A 395 13.97 11.47 -2.83
N SER A 396 13.19 12.54 -2.77
CA SER A 396 11.74 12.49 -3.04
C SER A 396 11.29 13.71 -3.82
N GLY A 397 10.21 13.55 -4.58
CA GLY A 397 9.66 14.61 -5.41
C GLY A 397 8.30 14.23 -5.94
N TYR A 398 7.81 15.02 -6.90
CA TYR A 398 6.58 14.68 -7.62
C TYR A 398 6.57 15.14 -9.08
N ILE A 399 5.81 14.41 -9.89
CA ILE A 399 5.48 14.73 -11.29
C ILE A 399 3.95 14.83 -11.44
N ARG A 400 3.49 15.60 -12.43
CA ARG A 400 2.07 15.65 -12.82
C ARG A 400 1.81 14.62 -13.92
N ILE A 401 0.70 13.88 -13.81
CA ILE A 401 0.33 12.80 -14.75
C ILE A 401 -0.95 13.16 -15.49
N PRO A 402 -1.05 12.95 -16.83
CA PRO A 402 -2.34 12.93 -17.51
C PRO A 402 -3.24 11.82 -16.94
N SER A 403 -4.53 11.85 -17.26
CA SER A 403 -5.46 10.79 -16.83
C SER A 403 -5.42 9.58 -17.78
N GLY A 404 -4.82 8.47 -17.35
CA GLY A 404 -4.62 7.27 -18.15
C GLY A 404 -4.42 5.98 -17.33
N SER A 405 -4.01 4.90 -18.02
CA SER A 405 -3.25 3.81 -17.39
C SER A 405 -1.79 4.11 -17.67
N HIS A 406 -0.94 3.93 -16.66
CA HIS A 406 0.46 4.29 -16.72
C HIS A 406 1.36 3.16 -16.22
N THR A 407 2.55 3.03 -16.80
CA THR A 407 3.66 2.31 -16.19
C THR A 407 4.74 3.32 -15.84
N ILE A 408 5.21 3.30 -14.59
CA ILE A 408 6.42 4.01 -14.20
C ILE A 408 7.48 2.97 -13.85
N GLU A 409 8.64 3.08 -14.47
CA GLU A 409 9.75 2.11 -14.37
C GLU A 409 11.09 2.84 -14.32
N TYR A 410 12.03 2.32 -13.53
CA TYR A 410 13.40 2.84 -13.50
C TYR A 410 14.20 2.30 -14.69
N SER A 411 14.91 3.15 -15.43
CA SER A 411 15.45 2.80 -16.75
C SER A 411 16.64 1.84 -16.79
N SER A 412 17.31 1.59 -15.66
CA SER A 412 18.22 0.43 -15.53
C SER A 412 17.49 -0.85 -15.16
N GLY A 413 16.28 -0.76 -14.59
CA GLY A 413 15.57 -1.86 -13.96
C GLY A 413 16.01 -2.20 -12.53
N LEU A 414 16.96 -1.45 -11.96
CA LEU A 414 17.71 -1.85 -10.75
C LEU A 414 17.48 -0.97 -9.51
N VAL A 415 17.14 0.32 -9.68
CA VAL A 415 16.96 1.23 -8.53
C VAL A 415 15.49 1.20 -8.09
N PRO A 416 15.15 0.62 -6.93
CA PRO A 416 13.77 0.56 -6.46
C PRO A 416 13.34 1.92 -5.89
N PHE A 417 12.04 2.20 -6.00
CA PHE A 417 11.43 3.43 -5.50
C PHE A 417 10.06 3.13 -4.90
N VAL A 418 9.57 4.03 -4.05
CA VAL A 418 8.18 4.04 -3.56
C VAL A 418 7.38 5.03 -4.41
N GLY A 419 6.14 4.67 -4.74
CA GLY A 419 5.20 5.52 -5.46
C GLY A 419 3.85 5.67 -4.75
N ILE A 420 3.39 6.92 -4.60
CA ILE A 420 2.06 7.26 -4.10
C ILE A 420 1.35 8.09 -5.18
N LEU A 421 0.09 7.78 -5.45
CA LEU A 421 -0.76 8.55 -6.34
C LEU A 421 -1.73 9.39 -5.52
N TYR A 422 -1.81 10.67 -5.84
CA TYR A 422 -2.84 11.58 -5.33
C TYR A 422 -3.61 12.20 -6.51
N GLY A 423 -4.93 12.33 -6.38
CA GLY A 423 -5.76 13.10 -7.30
C GLY A 423 -6.69 14.06 -6.59
N GLY A 424 -6.57 15.35 -6.90
CA GLY A 424 -7.47 16.40 -6.40
C GLY A 424 -8.49 16.83 -7.45
N ALA A 425 -9.74 17.04 -7.04
CA ALA A 425 -10.80 17.67 -7.83
C ALA A 425 -11.63 18.65 -6.96
N ASP A 426 -12.72 19.18 -7.51
CA ASP A 426 -13.67 19.99 -6.72
C ASP A 426 -14.62 19.07 -5.94
N HIS A 427 -14.63 19.18 -4.62
CA HIS A 427 -15.45 18.37 -3.69
C HIS A 427 -15.22 16.85 -3.67
N GLU A 428 -14.12 16.36 -4.24
CA GLU A 428 -13.69 14.96 -4.17
C GLU A 428 -12.15 14.88 -4.25
N SER A 429 -11.57 13.81 -3.71
CA SER A 429 -10.15 13.46 -3.92
C SER A 429 -9.96 11.95 -4.00
N TYR A 430 -8.71 11.49 -4.09
CA TYR A 430 -8.30 10.14 -3.73
C TYR A 430 -6.80 10.12 -3.42
N ALA A 431 -6.36 9.19 -2.56
CA ALA A 431 -4.94 8.90 -2.35
C ALA A 431 -4.69 7.41 -2.12
N PHE A 432 -3.61 6.85 -2.66
CA PHE A 432 -3.17 5.46 -2.37
C PHE A 432 -1.73 5.21 -2.86
N PRO A 433 -1.00 4.22 -2.31
CA PRO A 433 0.22 3.72 -2.94
C PRO A 433 -0.10 3.07 -4.30
N VAL A 434 0.70 3.33 -5.33
CA VAL A 434 0.48 2.69 -6.66
C VAL A 434 0.82 1.20 -6.66
N GLY A 435 1.50 0.75 -5.61
CA GLY A 435 2.02 -0.58 -5.43
C GLY A 435 3.10 -0.59 -4.36
N GLN A 436 3.49 -1.78 -3.93
CA GLN A 436 4.62 -2.05 -3.05
C GLN A 436 4.93 -3.56 -3.09
N ARG A 437 6.15 -3.93 -2.71
CA ARG A 437 6.40 -5.32 -2.28
C ARG A 437 5.61 -5.61 -0.99
N PHE A 438 5.46 -6.90 -0.70
CA PHE A 438 4.84 -7.46 0.50
C PHE A 438 5.78 -8.53 1.11
N THR A 439 7.08 -8.32 0.97
CA THR A 439 8.13 -9.18 1.53
C THR A 439 7.98 -9.29 3.05
N PRO A 440 7.97 -10.49 3.65
CA PRO A 440 7.83 -10.67 5.11
C PRO A 440 9.02 -10.21 5.98
N ILE A 441 9.30 -8.91 6.03
CA ILE A 441 10.43 -8.27 6.74
C ILE A 441 10.22 -8.00 8.25
N ASN A 442 9.03 -8.28 8.80
CA ASN A 442 8.70 -8.09 10.23
C ASN A 442 8.23 -9.40 10.88
N GLN A 443 9.14 -10.38 10.88
CA GLN A 443 9.01 -11.67 11.53
C GLN A 443 10.42 -12.21 11.86
N ASP A 444 10.51 -13.37 12.51
CA ASP A 444 11.79 -14.06 12.69
C ASP A 444 12.31 -14.54 11.32
N CYS A 445 13.31 -13.83 10.78
CA CYS A 445 14.03 -14.25 9.57
C CYS A 445 15.07 -15.33 9.90
N THR A 446 15.38 -16.20 8.94
CA THR A 446 16.45 -17.22 9.04
C THR A 446 17.14 -17.31 7.70
N PRO A 447 18.47 -17.05 7.61
CA PRO A 447 19.16 -17.01 6.33
C PRO A 447 19.04 -18.32 5.56
N SER A 448 18.92 -18.20 4.24
CA SER A 448 18.56 -19.29 3.32
C SER A 448 19.48 -19.33 2.10
N GLN A 449 19.08 -19.99 1.02
CA GLN A 449 19.82 -19.96 -0.24
C GLN A 449 19.12 -19.00 -1.19
N MET A 450 19.83 -17.94 -1.57
CA MET A 450 19.29 -16.89 -2.43
C MET A 450 18.70 -17.48 -3.72
N THR A 451 17.56 -16.94 -4.16
CA THR A 451 16.96 -17.28 -5.46
C THR A 451 16.65 -15.99 -6.19
N VAL A 452 17.26 -15.79 -7.36
CA VAL A 452 17.20 -14.53 -8.11
C VAL A 452 15.75 -14.15 -8.45
N GLY A 453 15.28 -12.99 -7.95
CA GLY A 453 13.93 -12.49 -8.19
C GLY A 453 12.83 -13.30 -7.51
N ASP A 454 13.07 -13.86 -6.31
CA ASP A 454 12.07 -14.65 -5.58
C ASP A 454 11.28 -13.82 -4.54
N GLY A 455 11.68 -12.56 -4.32
CA GLY A 455 11.03 -11.54 -3.52
C GLY A 455 11.07 -11.76 -2.01
N LEU A 456 11.96 -12.62 -1.52
CA LEU A 456 12.19 -12.84 -0.10
C LEU A 456 13.50 -12.25 0.40
N ASP A 457 13.45 -11.83 1.65
CA ASP A 457 14.58 -11.60 2.56
C ASP A 457 15.25 -12.97 2.78
N ASN A 458 16.20 -13.34 1.91
CA ASN A 458 16.94 -14.60 2.00
C ASN A 458 18.16 -14.49 2.93
N ASP A 459 18.67 -13.28 3.18
CA ASP A 459 19.89 -13.02 3.98
C ASP A 459 19.64 -12.41 5.39
N CYS A 460 18.49 -11.76 5.61
CA CYS A 460 18.03 -11.11 6.85
C CYS A 460 18.51 -9.68 7.16
N ASP A 461 18.89 -8.85 6.18
CA ASP A 461 19.03 -7.38 6.35
C ASP A 461 17.66 -6.68 6.61
N GLY A 462 16.57 -7.21 6.03
CA GLY A 462 15.24 -6.60 6.03
C GLY A 462 14.79 -5.97 4.70
N ARG A 463 15.34 -6.42 3.57
CA ARG A 463 14.90 -6.16 2.19
C ARG A 463 14.63 -7.48 1.45
N ALA A 464 14.88 -7.53 0.14
CA ALA A 464 14.73 -8.65 -0.80
C ALA A 464 14.99 -8.14 -2.23
N ASP A 465 15.63 -8.92 -3.10
CA ASP A 465 15.80 -8.60 -4.52
C ASP A 465 16.40 -7.17 -4.73
N GLU A 466 17.58 -6.87 -4.17
CA GLU A 466 18.27 -5.57 -4.28
C GLU A 466 19.57 -5.57 -5.11
N GLU A 467 20.38 -6.63 -5.09
CA GLU A 467 21.68 -6.63 -5.78
C GLU A 467 21.60 -7.04 -7.26
N VAL A 468 22.63 -6.67 -8.02
CA VAL A 468 22.84 -7.09 -9.41
C VAL A 468 23.72 -8.34 -9.43
N CYS A 469 23.11 -9.51 -9.66
CA CYS A 469 23.84 -10.77 -9.67
C CYS A 469 25.03 -10.79 -10.65
N TYR A 470 26.22 -11.07 -10.09
CA TYR A 470 27.50 -11.25 -10.76
C TYR A 470 28.21 -9.97 -11.24
N ASP A 471 27.86 -8.80 -10.71
CA ASP A 471 28.64 -7.57 -10.94
C ASP A 471 29.74 -7.34 -9.88
N PHE A 472 29.67 -8.05 -8.74
CA PHE A 472 30.59 -7.94 -7.59
C PHE A 472 30.66 -6.53 -6.98
N VAL A 473 29.55 -5.78 -7.02
CA VAL A 473 29.35 -4.50 -6.35
C VAL A 473 28.44 -4.68 -5.13
N ASP A 474 28.54 -3.74 -4.19
CA ASP A 474 27.65 -3.53 -3.04
C ASP A 474 26.64 -2.46 -3.48
N ASN A 475 25.47 -2.87 -3.99
CA ASN A 475 24.51 -2.00 -4.68
C ASN A 475 23.62 -1.25 -3.66
N ASP A 476 23.19 -1.92 -2.59
CA ASP A 476 22.37 -1.35 -1.53
C ASP A 476 23.19 -0.49 -0.53
N GLY A 477 24.40 -0.93 -0.18
CA GLY A 477 25.32 -0.29 0.76
C GLY A 477 25.49 -0.95 2.15
N ASP A 478 25.10 -2.21 2.38
CA ASP A 478 25.35 -2.93 3.64
C ASP A 478 26.77 -3.53 3.75
N GLY A 479 27.47 -3.73 2.63
CA GLY A 479 28.85 -4.21 2.58
C GLY A 479 29.05 -5.70 2.26
N LYS A 480 27.99 -6.40 1.83
CA LYS A 480 28.07 -7.69 1.13
C LYS A 480 28.01 -7.50 -0.40
N TYR A 481 27.88 -8.57 -1.19
CA TYR A 481 28.03 -8.57 -2.66
C TYR A 481 27.32 -9.79 -3.29
N ASP A 482 26.51 -9.57 -4.32
CA ASP A 482 25.81 -10.62 -5.11
C ASP A 482 24.83 -11.52 -4.31
N GLU A 483 24.36 -11.11 -3.11
CA GLU A 483 23.22 -11.75 -2.41
C GLU A 483 21.87 -11.24 -2.91
N ASP A 484 20.78 -11.96 -2.57
CA ASP A 484 19.38 -11.50 -2.73
C ASP A 484 19.13 -10.74 -4.05
N CYS A 485 19.60 -11.35 -5.15
CA CYS A 485 19.70 -10.69 -6.45
C CYS A 485 18.34 -10.39 -7.08
N ILE A 486 18.17 -9.18 -7.62
CA ILE A 486 17.02 -8.85 -8.46
C ILE A 486 17.07 -9.62 -9.78
N THR A 487 15.91 -10.02 -10.32
CA THR A 487 15.83 -10.45 -11.72
C THR A 487 16.00 -9.24 -12.64
N GLU A 488 17.06 -9.27 -13.46
CA GLU A 488 17.26 -8.40 -14.63
C GLU A 488 15.94 -8.22 -15.40
N LEU A 489 15.35 -7.01 -15.32
CA LEU A 489 14.17 -6.63 -16.08
C LEU A 489 14.51 -6.76 -17.56
N SER A 490 14.01 -7.82 -18.20
CA SER A 490 14.47 -8.35 -19.50
C SER A 490 14.29 -7.39 -20.69
N THR A 491 15.10 -6.33 -20.69
CA THR A 491 15.20 -5.30 -21.72
C THR A 491 15.88 -5.89 -22.93
N THR A 492 15.09 -6.65 -23.71
CA THR A 492 15.47 -7.18 -25.03
C THR A 492 15.57 -6.04 -26.04
N ARG A 493 16.55 -5.14 -25.82
CA ARG A 493 17.13 -4.27 -26.83
C ARG A 493 17.88 -5.17 -27.79
N GLN A 494 17.18 -5.76 -28.75
CA GLN A 494 17.81 -6.26 -29.96
C GLN A 494 18.45 -5.06 -30.66
N THR A 495 19.71 -4.81 -30.36
CA THR A 495 20.63 -4.08 -31.22
C THR A 495 20.76 -4.89 -32.51
N THR A 496 19.88 -4.65 -33.47
CA THR A 496 20.01 -5.16 -34.83
C THR A 496 21.29 -4.57 -35.43
N GLU A 497 22.37 -5.35 -35.40
CA GLU A 497 23.61 -5.00 -36.08
C GLU A 497 23.35 -4.81 -37.58
N SER A 498 23.94 -3.75 -38.14
CA SER A 498 23.70 -3.29 -39.50
C SER A 498 24.27 -4.25 -40.55
N THR A 499 23.51 -5.31 -40.89
CA THR A 499 23.86 -6.22 -41.96
C THR A 499 23.69 -5.55 -43.33
N THR A 500 24.73 -5.62 -44.16
CA THR A 500 24.93 -4.79 -45.36
C THR A 500 23.84 -4.86 -46.44
N THR A 501 23.64 -3.74 -47.14
CA THR A 501 22.60 -3.52 -48.16
C THR A 501 22.91 -4.17 -49.53
N PRO A 502 22.02 -5.02 -50.08
CA PRO A 502 22.06 -5.41 -51.49
C PRO A 502 21.51 -4.31 -52.41
N LYS A 503 22.23 -4.02 -53.51
CA LYS A 503 21.92 -2.98 -54.49
C LYS A 503 20.71 -3.36 -55.38
N PRO A 504 19.65 -2.54 -55.52
CA PRO A 504 18.54 -2.82 -56.43
C PRO A 504 18.97 -2.85 -57.90
N THR A 505 18.47 -3.82 -58.67
CA THR A 505 18.70 -3.90 -60.12
C THR A 505 17.42 -3.57 -60.90
N THR A 506 17.51 -2.76 -61.95
CA THR A 506 16.34 -2.21 -62.67
C THR A 506 15.92 -3.07 -63.88
N PRO A 507 14.62 -3.35 -64.06
CA PRO A 507 14.05 -3.72 -65.36
C PRO A 507 13.43 -2.50 -66.09
N LYS A 508 13.60 -2.43 -67.41
CA LYS A 508 12.86 -1.50 -68.31
C LYS A 508 11.51 -2.15 -68.77
N PRO A 509 10.59 -1.38 -69.39
CA PRO A 509 9.15 -1.71 -69.39
C PRO A 509 8.65 -2.40 -70.67
N THR A 510 7.38 -2.80 -70.66
CA THR A 510 6.62 -3.24 -71.85
C THR A 510 5.19 -2.68 -71.82
N THR A 511 4.75 -2.02 -72.90
CA THR A 511 3.36 -1.61 -73.20
C THR A 511 2.57 -2.79 -73.81
N THR A 512 1.24 -2.82 -73.94
CA THR A 512 0.15 -1.80 -73.94
C THR A 512 -1.05 -2.41 -73.15
N THR A 513 -2.33 -1.99 -73.12
CA THR A 513 -3.22 -1.14 -73.96
C THR A 513 -4.32 -0.51 -73.05
N LYS A 514 -5.39 0.06 -73.60
CA LYS A 514 -6.50 0.73 -72.86
C LYS A 514 -7.82 0.68 -73.65
N PRO A 515 -9.00 0.64 -73.00
CA PRO A 515 -10.22 1.29 -73.54
C PRO A 515 -10.74 2.46 -72.67
N THR A 516 -11.63 3.32 -73.20
CA THR A 516 -12.10 4.56 -72.51
C THR A 516 -13.54 4.94 -72.86
N THR A 517 -14.31 5.45 -71.89
CA THR A 517 -15.54 6.27 -72.08
C THR A 517 -15.74 7.17 -70.83
N THR A 518 -15.51 8.49 -70.93
CA THR A 518 -16.50 9.60 -71.00
C THR A 518 -17.33 9.84 -69.70
N THR A 519 -17.16 10.86 -68.84
CA THR A 519 -17.08 12.35 -68.98
C THR A 519 -18.48 13.00 -69.01
N PRO A 520 -18.85 14.02 -68.17
CA PRO A 520 -18.21 15.36 -68.11
C PRO A 520 -18.02 16.10 -66.75
N LYS A 521 -17.38 17.28 -66.84
CA LYS A 521 -17.09 18.39 -65.86
C LYS A 521 -18.20 19.49 -65.95
N PRO A 522 -18.14 20.73 -65.36
CA PRO A 522 -17.17 21.42 -64.47
C PRO A 522 -17.81 21.93 -63.12
N THR A 523 -17.20 22.67 -62.17
CA THR A 523 -16.43 23.95 -62.25
C THR A 523 -15.58 24.22 -60.97
N THR A 524 -14.58 25.11 -61.09
CA THR A 524 -13.60 25.55 -60.07
C THR A 524 -14.14 26.65 -59.10
N THR A 525 -13.48 27.03 -58.00
CA THR A 525 -12.38 28.05 -57.95
C THR A 525 -11.67 28.09 -56.57
N THR A 526 -10.44 28.64 -56.53
CA THR A 526 -9.45 28.52 -55.44
C THR A 526 -9.17 29.85 -54.71
N SER A 527 -8.91 29.84 -53.39
CA SER A 527 -8.03 30.84 -52.73
C SER A 527 -7.51 30.44 -51.34
N ARG A 528 -6.26 30.83 -51.06
CA ARG A 528 -5.56 31.00 -49.74
C ARG A 528 -5.14 32.50 -49.69
N PRO A 529 -4.51 33.08 -48.62
CA PRO A 529 -4.12 32.54 -47.31
C PRO A 529 -4.39 33.48 -46.10
N ALA A 530 -3.81 33.14 -44.93
CA ALA A 530 -3.08 34.02 -43.98
C ALA A 530 -3.51 33.92 -42.49
N THR A 531 -2.61 34.35 -41.60
CA THR A 531 -2.62 34.16 -40.13
C THR A 531 -2.32 35.47 -39.40
N THR A 532 -2.97 35.70 -38.25
CA THR A 532 -2.61 36.80 -37.32
C THR A 532 -2.83 36.39 -35.86
N LEU A 533 -2.01 36.90 -34.94
CA LEU A 533 -2.16 36.76 -33.49
C LEU A 533 -3.22 37.73 -32.94
N TYR A 534 -3.75 37.43 -31.74
CA TYR A 534 -4.40 38.41 -30.87
C TYR A 534 -3.58 38.67 -29.59
N LYS A 535 -3.81 39.82 -28.97
CA LYS A 535 -2.91 40.45 -28.00
C LYS A 535 -3.70 40.90 -26.76
N LEU A 536 -3.19 40.61 -25.55
CA LEU A 536 -3.80 41.11 -24.30
C LEU A 536 -3.74 42.65 -24.23
N THR A 537 -4.76 43.26 -23.61
CA THR A 537 -4.74 44.67 -23.19
C THR A 537 -5.42 44.79 -21.82
N THR A 538 -4.78 45.50 -20.90
CA THR A 538 -5.24 45.69 -19.52
C THR A 538 -5.87 47.08 -19.35
N THR A 539 -6.96 47.19 -18.58
CA THR A 539 -7.48 48.50 -18.14
C THR A 539 -8.01 48.41 -16.70
N ILE A 540 -7.70 49.44 -15.88
CA ILE A 540 -8.11 49.57 -14.48
C ILE A 540 -9.14 50.69 -14.37
N GLN A 541 -10.23 50.49 -13.61
CA GLN A 541 -11.01 51.59 -13.03
C GLN A 541 -11.48 51.29 -11.60
N LYS A 542 -11.71 52.36 -10.84
CA LYS A 542 -12.20 52.43 -9.45
C LYS A 542 -13.24 53.58 -9.37
N PRO A 543 -13.94 53.85 -8.25
CA PRO A 543 -15.38 53.62 -8.17
C PRO A 543 -16.21 54.91 -8.02
N THR A 544 -17.54 54.81 -8.15
CA THR A 544 -18.45 55.92 -7.78
C THR A 544 -19.68 55.41 -7.04
N THR A 545 -20.15 56.20 -6.07
CA THR A 545 -21.31 55.92 -5.21
C THR A 545 -22.51 56.79 -5.61
N THR A 546 -23.74 56.27 -5.52
CA THR A 546 -24.95 57.08 -5.20
C THR A 546 -26.16 56.23 -4.77
N SER A 547 -27.27 56.91 -4.44
CA SER A 547 -28.30 56.53 -3.45
C SER A 547 -29.64 55.96 -3.98
N LYS A 548 -30.39 55.37 -3.03
CA LYS A 548 -31.85 55.06 -3.00
C LYS A 548 -32.75 56.24 -3.44
N PRO A 549 -34.04 56.03 -3.85
CA PRO A 549 -35.18 55.62 -2.97
C PRO A 549 -36.10 54.49 -3.55
N ALA A 550 -36.81 53.62 -2.79
CA ALA A 550 -38.15 53.72 -2.14
C ALA A 550 -39.36 53.80 -3.13
N SER A 551 -40.58 53.23 -2.93
CA SER A 551 -41.25 52.35 -1.92
C SER A 551 -42.46 51.61 -2.60
N SER A 552 -43.09 50.53 -2.09
CA SER A 552 -44.17 50.50 -1.06
C SER A 552 -44.69 49.03 -0.81
N SER A 553 -44.91 48.56 0.44
CA SER A 553 -46.21 48.34 1.15
C SER A 553 -46.91 46.96 0.92
N THR A 554 -47.54 46.24 1.87
CA THR A 554 -47.98 46.55 3.27
C THR A 554 -48.26 45.31 4.16
N ALA A 555 -48.15 45.49 5.50
CA ALA A 555 -48.85 44.80 6.62
C ALA A 555 -48.57 43.28 6.91
N THR A 556 -48.71 42.72 8.13
CA THR A 556 -49.35 43.21 9.40
C THR A 556 -48.69 42.63 10.69
N GLN A 557 -48.95 43.27 11.85
CA GLN A 557 -48.83 42.79 13.27
C GLN A 557 -47.60 43.20 14.14
N LYS A 558 -47.87 43.33 15.45
CA LYS A 558 -47.16 44.04 16.56
C LYS A 558 -47.96 43.78 17.88
N PRO A 559 -47.58 44.14 19.15
CA PRO A 559 -46.31 44.51 19.82
C PRO A 559 -45.91 43.43 20.89
N THR A 560 -45.07 43.57 21.94
CA THR A 560 -44.50 44.65 22.82
C THR A 560 -43.24 44.03 23.54
N THR A 561 -42.32 44.61 24.35
CA THR A 561 -42.11 45.89 25.10
C THR A 561 -40.58 46.15 25.30
N THR A 562 -40.17 47.23 25.99
CA THR A 562 -38.76 47.66 26.25
C THR A 562 -38.60 48.15 27.73
N THR A 563 -37.44 48.56 28.31
CA THR A 563 -36.14 48.96 27.72
C THR A 563 -34.85 48.53 28.47
N PRO A 564 -34.41 49.08 29.65
CA PRO A 564 -32.98 49.41 29.78
C PRO A 564 -32.18 48.78 30.95
N LYS A 565 -30.85 48.74 30.78
CA LYS A 565 -29.81 48.50 31.81
C LYS A 565 -29.14 49.82 32.23
N THR A 566 -28.45 49.81 33.38
CA THR A 566 -27.57 50.91 33.84
C THR A 566 -26.19 50.38 34.24
N THR A 567 -25.17 51.24 34.16
CA THR A 567 -23.72 50.89 34.14
C THR A 567 -23.02 51.02 35.51
N LYS A 568 -21.93 50.27 35.74
CA LYS A 568 -20.73 50.75 36.47
C LYS A 568 -19.44 49.96 36.15
N THR A 569 -18.29 50.62 36.35
CA THR A 569 -16.91 50.23 35.99
C THR A 569 -16.22 49.42 37.13
N VAL A 570 -15.03 48.80 37.01
CA VAL A 570 -13.62 49.34 36.95
C VAL A 570 -12.62 48.21 36.48
N THR A 571 -11.31 48.47 36.44
CA THR A 571 -10.23 47.81 35.66
C THR A 571 -9.39 46.67 36.31
N LYS A 572 -8.56 46.02 35.46
CA LYS A 572 -7.32 45.22 35.73
C LYS A 572 -6.29 45.97 36.63
N PRO A 573 -5.23 45.35 37.22
CA PRO A 573 -4.14 44.66 36.48
C PRO A 573 -3.34 43.50 37.17
N SER A 574 -2.42 42.89 36.38
CA SER A 574 -1.11 42.22 36.64
C SER A 574 -0.76 41.42 37.93
N THR A 575 0.06 40.37 37.73
CA THR A 575 0.62 39.40 38.72
C THR A 575 2.15 39.49 38.90
N THR A 576 2.68 39.16 40.09
CA THR A 576 4.13 38.84 40.28
C THR A 576 4.40 37.83 41.45
N SER A 577 5.36 36.90 41.23
CA SER A 577 6.26 36.21 42.20
C SER A 577 5.76 35.43 43.46
N ILE A 578 5.97 34.09 43.49
CA ILE A 578 6.98 33.29 44.27
C ILE A 578 7.05 33.49 45.82
N PRO A 579 7.30 32.47 46.71
CA PRO A 579 7.91 31.12 46.53
C PRO A 579 7.22 29.87 47.18
N ASN A 580 7.87 28.71 47.04
CA ASN A 580 7.67 27.40 47.73
C ASN A 580 7.66 27.44 49.28
N PRO A 581 7.20 26.34 49.92
CA PRO A 581 8.15 25.54 50.72
C PRO A 581 8.10 24.01 50.51
N LYS A 582 9.12 23.31 51.05
CA LYS A 582 9.15 21.85 51.31
C LYS A 582 8.26 21.54 52.56
N THR A 583 8.10 20.35 53.17
CA THR A 583 9.08 19.29 53.48
C THR A 583 8.34 18.04 54.04
N THR A 584 8.64 16.86 53.49
CA THR A 584 9.09 15.62 54.19
C THR A 584 8.37 15.06 55.43
N THR A 585 7.84 13.83 55.28
CA THR A 585 7.96 12.63 56.14
C THR A 585 7.96 12.74 57.67
N THR A 586 7.11 11.96 58.38
CA THR A 586 7.52 10.88 59.32
C THR A 586 6.36 9.99 59.80
N THR A 587 6.69 8.71 59.95
CA THR A 587 5.93 7.54 60.47
C THR A 587 5.39 7.68 61.90
N THR A 588 4.35 6.92 62.30
CA THR A 588 4.36 5.91 63.42
C THR A 588 2.94 5.34 63.70
N LYS A 589 2.86 4.11 64.22
CA LYS A 589 1.63 3.41 64.67
C LYS A 589 1.13 3.97 66.04
N LEU A 590 -0.02 3.64 66.65
CA LEU A 590 -0.40 2.32 67.21
C LEU A 590 -1.80 2.36 67.90
N THR A 591 -2.47 1.20 68.03
CA THR A 591 -3.51 0.82 69.07
C THR A 591 -4.69 1.78 69.36
N THR A 592 -5.94 1.53 68.93
CA THR A 592 -6.98 0.54 69.39
C THR A 592 -7.68 0.81 70.73
N LEU A 593 -9.03 0.84 70.75
CA LEU A 593 -9.87 -0.17 71.46
C LEU A 593 -11.39 -0.06 71.15
N GLY A 594 -12.13 -1.17 71.31
CA GLY A 594 -13.59 -1.22 71.45
C GLY A 594 -14.43 -1.29 70.15
N SER A 595 -15.53 -2.07 70.06
CA SER A 595 -16.04 -3.10 70.99
C SER A 595 -16.93 -4.14 70.27
N GLN A 596 -17.33 -5.18 71.02
CA GLN A 596 -18.20 -6.32 70.70
C GLN A 596 -19.63 -5.85 70.31
N SER A 597 -20.58 -6.64 69.78
CA SER A 597 -20.79 -8.10 69.62
C SER A 597 -21.82 -8.31 68.48
N THR A 598 -22.03 -9.44 67.79
CA THR A 598 -22.28 -10.83 68.26
C THR A 598 -21.96 -11.87 67.17
N THR A 599 -21.67 -13.11 67.58
CA THR A 599 -21.53 -14.30 66.70
C THR A 599 -22.87 -15.06 66.63
N ILE A 600 -23.04 -16.07 65.76
CA ILE A 600 -22.87 -17.52 66.04
C ILE A 600 -22.86 -18.22 64.65
N LYS A 601 -21.72 -18.81 64.21
CA LYS A 601 -21.44 -20.27 64.05
C LYS A 601 -22.23 -21.00 62.96
N ASP A 602 -21.76 -22.03 62.26
CA ASP A 602 -20.52 -22.86 62.29
C ASP A 602 -20.05 -23.08 60.81
N LEU A 603 -18.92 -23.70 60.43
CA LEU A 603 -17.90 -24.52 61.11
C LEU A 603 -16.49 -24.25 60.50
N ASN A 604 -15.45 -24.88 61.06
CA ASN A 604 -14.06 -24.92 60.57
C ASN A 604 -13.91 -25.67 59.21
N GLN A 605 -12.79 -25.63 58.47
CA GLN A 605 -11.39 -25.52 58.91
C GLN A 605 -10.44 -24.88 57.86
N LYS A 606 -9.27 -24.42 58.33
CA LYS A 606 -8.29 -23.60 57.59
C LYS A 606 -7.07 -24.40 57.13
N THR A 607 -6.64 -24.20 55.88
CA THR A 607 -5.23 -24.38 55.47
C THR A 607 -4.91 -23.53 54.24
N THR A 608 -3.65 -23.11 54.09
CA THR A 608 -3.10 -22.45 52.90
C THR A 608 -1.60 -22.75 52.89
N PRO A 609 -1.03 -23.14 51.76
CA PRO A 609 -0.11 -22.20 51.11
C PRO A 609 -0.31 -22.11 49.58
N THR A 610 0.49 -21.23 48.98
CA THR A 610 0.78 -21.13 47.54
C THR A 610 1.28 -22.45 46.94
N ASP A 611 1.03 -22.67 45.65
CA ASP A 611 2.15 -22.72 44.70
C ASP A 611 1.74 -22.46 43.24
N LYS A 612 2.75 -22.41 42.35
CA LYS A 612 2.61 -22.16 40.89
C LYS A 612 1.86 -23.31 40.18
N ILE A 613 1.20 -22.99 39.06
CA ILE A 613 0.79 -23.99 38.06
C ILE A 613 1.86 -24.02 36.97
N ASP A 614 2.42 -25.19 36.73
CA ASP A 614 3.36 -25.48 35.65
C ASP A 614 2.59 -25.87 34.37
N PHE A 615 3.14 -25.59 33.20
CA PHE A 615 2.39 -25.56 31.94
C PHE A 615 2.73 -26.71 30.97
N ASP A 616 3.01 -27.90 31.50
CA ASP A 616 3.54 -29.02 30.70
C ASP A 616 2.83 -30.38 30.98
N GLN A 617 1.50 -30.43 30.77
CA GLN A 617 0.77 -31.71 30.66
C GLN A 617 -0.63 -31.65 30.00
N ILE A 618 -0.70 -31.51 28.67
CA ILE A 618 -1.87 -31.95 27.89
C ILE A 618 -1.41 -32.73 26.65
N ARG A 619 -1.57 -34.05 26.65
CA ARG A 619 -1.44 -34.91 25.46
C ARG A 619 -2.79 -35.55 25.12
N PRO A 620 -3.36 -35.33 23.91
CA PRO A 620 -4.38 -36.22 23.40
C PRO A 620 -3.73 -37.53 22.91
N GLN A 621 -4.33 -38.66 23.28
CA GLN A 621 -4.08 -39.94 22.62
C GLN A 621 -5.20 -40.22 21.60
N TRP A 622 -4.95 -41.24 20.76
CA TRP A 622 -5.87 -42.04 19.93
C TRP A 622 -5.72 -41.86 18.41
N LEU A 623 -4.98 -42.80 17.80
CA LEU A 623 -5.22 -43.29 16.45
C LEU A 623 -4.59 -44.69 16.35
N THR A 624 -5.36 -45.69 15.89
CA THR A 624 -4.99 -47.11 15.94
C THR A 624 -4.29 -47.56 14.66
N LEU A 625 -3.26 -48.40 14.80
CA LEU A 625 -2.56 -48.98 13.66
C LEU A 625 -3.44 -50.00 12.94
N ALA A 626 -3.85 -49.69 11.71
CA ALA A 626 -4.47 -50.65 10.78
C ALA A 626 -4.12 -50.41 9.30
N GLU A 627 -4.07 -49.15 8.84
CA GLU A 627 -4.12 -48.84 7.40
C GLU A 627 -2.76 -48.59 6.72
N PHE A 628 -1.67 -48.43 7.49
CA PHE A 628 -0.32 -48.22 6.93
C PHE A 628 0.26 -49.43 6.17
N GLY A 629 -0.33 -50.63 6.33
CA GLY A 629 0.18 -51.87 5.72
C GLY A 629 0.07 -51.95 4.19
N VAL A 630 -0.85 -51.20 3.56
CA VAL A 630 -1.13 -51.31 2.12
C VAL A 630 -0.33 -50.29 1.29
N ILE A 631 -0.14 -49.07 1.80
CA ILE A 631 0.51 -47.97 1.06
C ILE A 631 2.02 -48.23 0.90
N GLY A 632 2.68 -48.83 1.90
CA GLY A 632 4.12 -49.13 1.84
C GLY A 632 4.51 -50.11 0.72
N GLY A 633 3.63 -51.05 0.35
CA GLY A 633 3.90 -52.04 -0.70
C GLY A 633 4.02 -51.44 -2.11
N VAL A 634 3.25 -50.39 -2.40
CA VAL A 634 3.23 -49.77 -3.75
C VAL A 634 4.48 -48.93 -4.00
N ALA A 635 4.97 -48.22 -2.97
CA ALA A 635 6.15 -47.37 -3.08
C ALA A 635 7.43 -48.17 -3.43
N VAL A 636 7.62 -49.35 -2.82
CA VAL A 636 8.80 -50.21 -3.05
C VAL A 636 8.85 -50.72 -4.49
N VAL A 637 7.71 -51.07 -5.09
CA VAL A 637 7.64 -51.54 -6.48
C VAL A 637 7.96 -50.43 -7.48
N LEU A 638 7.48 -49.20 -7.24
CA LEU A 638 7.76 -48.04 -8.11
C LEU A 638 9.24 -47.64 -8.07
N LEU A 639 9.86 -47.62 -6.89
CA LEU A 639 11.30 -47.33 -6.74
C LEU A 639 12.17 -48.41 -7.41
N GLY A 640 11.78 -49.68 -7.32
CA GLY A 640 12.47 -50.78 -8.00
C GLY A 640 12.45 -50.66 -9.53
N ALA A 641 11.35 -50.18 -10.11
CA ALA A 641 11.23 -49.95 -11.56
C ALA A 641 12.13 -48.80 -12.05
N LEU A 642 12.16 -47.68 -11.32
CA LEU A 642 12.99 -46.51 -11.66
C LEU A 642 14.49 -46.83 -11.58
N GLY A 643 14.93 -47.57 -10.56
CA GLY A 643 16.34 -47.96 -10.38
C GLY A 643 16.92 -48.79 -11.53
N MET A 644 16.09 -49.60 -12.21
CA MET A 644 16.52 -50.37 -13.39
C MET A 644 16.62 -49.53 -14.67
N CYS A 645 15.98 -48.36 -14.74
CA CYS A 645 16.05 -47.49 -15.91
C CYS A 645 17.40 -46.72 -15.94
N CYS A 646 17.76 -46.06 -14.83
CA CYS A 646 18.98 -45.26 -14.73
C CYS A 646 20.26 -46.06 -15.03
N LYS A 647 20.30 -47.34 -14.63
CA LYS A 647 21.46 -48.23 -14.87
C LYS A 647 21.69 -48.56 -16.35
N ARG A 648 20.71 -48.30 -17.23
CA ARG A 648 20.84 -48.46 -18.69
C ARG A 648 21.28 -47.18 -19.40
N CYS A 649 20.94 -46.01 -18.87
CA CYS A 649 21.38 -44.72 -19.41
C CYS A 649 22.85 -44.43 -19.09
N TRP A 650 23.34 -44.77 -17.89
CA TRP A 650 24.73 -44.55 -17.49
C TRP A 650 25.75 -45.27 -18.40
N GLY A 651 25.34 -46.37 -19.04
CA GLY A 651 26.18 -47.12 -19.98
C GLY A 651 26.37 -46.48 -21.37
N LEU A 652 25.71 -45.37 -21.68
CA LEU A 652 25.75 -44.70 -22.98
C LEU A 652 26.41 -43.32 -22.98
N ILE A 653 26.76 -42.79 -21.80
CA ILE A 653 27.40 -41.46 -21.64
C ILE A 653 28.93 -41.57 -21.64
N LYS A 654 29.50 -42.74 -21.31
CA LYS A 654 30.92 -42.89 -20.99
C LYS A 654 31.91 -42.98 -22.18
N ASN A 655 31.53 -42.51 -23.36
CA ASN A 655 32.30 -42.62 -24.62
C ASN A 655 32.33 -41.29 -25.41
N ARG A 656 32.29 -40.11 -24.76
CA ARG A 656 32.24 -38.83 -25.50
C ARG A 656 32.88 -37.59 -24.85
N ASP A 657 33.79 -37.77 -23.91
CA ASP A 657 34.65 -36.71 -23.36
C ASP A 657 36.07 -37.30 -23.29
N ASP A 658 37.04 -36.77 -24.05
CA ASP A 658 38.48 -37.16 -24.03
C ASP A 658 39.40 -36.21 -24.85
N ASP A 659 38.88 -35.38 -25.78
CA ASP A 659 39.69 -34.59 -26.74
C ASP A 659 39.81 -33.05 -26.45
N ASP A 660 38.96 -32.45 -25.62
CA ASP A 660 38.84 -30.96 -25.52
C ASP A 660 39.60 -30.30 -24.32
N ASP A 661 40.14 -31.08 -23.37
CA ASP A 661 40.65 -30.54 -22.08
C ASP A 661 42.13 -30.05 -22.07
N GLU A 662 42.96 -30.39 -23.07
CA GLU A 662 44.41 -30.08 -23.02
C GLU A 662 44.77 -28.60 -23.29
N GLU A 663 44.06 -27.88 -24.18
CA GLU A 663 44.43 -26.48 -24.51
C GLU A 663 44.21 -25.52 -23.32
N ASP A 664 43.17 -25.75 -22.51
CA ASP A 664 42.75 -24.83 -21.45
C ASP A 664 43.62 -24.97 -20.17
N GLU A 665 44.36 -26.08 -19.99
CA GLU A 665 45.36 -26.21 -18.92
C GLU A 665 46.66 -25.44 -19.26
N GLU A 666 47.10 -25.44 -20.52
CA GLU A 666 48.29 -24.69 -20.95
C GLU A 666 48.09 -23.17 -20.79
N LEU A 667 46.89 -22.67 -21.11
CA LEU A 667 46.53 -21.26 -20.93
C LEU A 667 46.56 -20.85 -19.44
N ARG A 668 46.07 -21.72 -18.54
CA ARG A 668 46.12 -21.52 -17.08
C ARG A 668 47.56 -21.53 -16.55
N ARG A 669 48.44 -22.42 -17.05
CA ARG A 669 49.87 -22.45 -16.69
C ARG A 669 50.61 -21.18 -17.11
N ARG A 670 50.35 -20.63 -18.31
CA ARG A 670 51.00 -19.40 -18.80
C ARG A 670 50.66 -18.15 -17.97
N LYS A 671 49.46 -18.06 -17.38
CA LYS A 671 49.07 -16.92 -16.51
C LYS A 671 49.74 -16.94 -15.12
N ARG A 672 50.03 -18.11 -14.53
CA ARG A 672 50.63 -18.21 -13.17
C ARG A 672 52.09 -17.74 -13.07
N ASN A 673 52.86 -17.81 -14.16
CA ASN A 673 54.30 -17.50 -14.14
C ASN A 673 54.66 -16.00 -14.23
N LYS A 674 53.68 -15.09 -14.24
CA LYS A 674 53.93 -13.63 -14.42
C LYS A 674 53.81 -12.77 -13.15
N ALA A 675 53.70 -13.39 -11.97
CA ALA A 675 53.44 -12.69 -10.71
C ALA A 675 54.31 -13.22 -9.55
N ARG A 676 55.63 -13.00 -9.58
CA ARG A 676 56.51 -13.16 -8.39
C ARG A 676 57.85 -12.42 -8.52
N LEU A 677 58.25 -11.77 -7.41
CA LEU A 677 59.47 -10.95 -7.23
C LEU A 677 59.51 -9.62 -8.03
N ALA A 678 60.19 -8.57 -7.55
CA ALA A 678 61.23 -8.55 -6.49
C ALA A 678 60.94 -7.63 -5.28
N LEU A 679 61.60 -7.96 -4.16
CA LEU A 679 61.77 -7.10 -2.98
C LEU A 679 63.07 -6.29 -3.12
N GLY A 680 63.10 -5.07 -2.59
CA GLY A 680 64.32 -4.28 -2.49
C GLY A 680 64.13 -2.90 -1.87
N ALA A 681 64.55 -2.73 -0.62
CA ALA A 681 64.59 -1.44 0.07
C ALA A 681 66.02 -1.13 0.55
N PRO A 682 66.42 0.14 0.59
CA PRO A 682 67.48 0.58 1.50
C PRO A 682 67.00 1.68 2.48
N SER A 683 67.66 1.75 3.64
CA SER A 683 67.39 2.70 4.71
C SER A 683 68.29 3.94 4.63
N ILE A 684 67.75 5.11 4.98
CA ILE A 684 68.51 6.30 5.40
C ILE A 684 67.94 6.83 6.72
N ARG A 685 68.80 7.43 7.56
CA ARG A 685 68.52 7.91 8.93
C ARG A 685 68.10 9.39 8.99
N PRO A 686 67.48 9.85 10.09
CA PRO A 686 66.98 11.22 10.24
C PRO A 686 68.09 12.24 10.59
N MET A 687 67.76 13.52 10.42
CA MET A 687 68.49 14.65 11.01
C MET A 687 67.51 15.58 11.74
N TYR A 688 67.96 16.15 12.86
CA TYR A 688 67.31 17.24 13.59
C TYR A 688 67.78 18.58 13.01
N GLN A 689 66.84 19.50 12.75
CA GLN A 689 66.89 20.89 13.24
C GLN A 689 65.49 21.52 13.18
#